data_AF-A0A5C7QKB1-F1
#
_entry.id   AF-A0A5C7QKB1-F1
#
_cell.length_a   1.000
_cell.length_b   1.000
_cell.length_c   1.000
_cell.angle_alpha   90.00
_cell.angle_beta   90.00
_cell.angle_gamma   90.00
#
_symmetry.space_group_name_H-M   'P 1'
#
loop_
_entity.id
_entity.type
_entity.pdbx_description
1 polymer ?
#
loop_
_entity_poly.entity_id
_entity_poly.type
_entity_poly.pdbx_seq_one_letter_code
_entity_poly.pdbx_strand_id
1 'polypeptide(L)'
;MSEPVFTVRGYNTTVYHWRSEPDLRAALAPLLAGGTNTLIVDIGFRQDSITASRVEIEDGEFSSLGILEEVVRVVRDMGFSVWIKPVLFTGGSGLPGTDAYQWSAIMPGDPQAWFDSYGAALRTVLARVQPYGIDALLLGNELTRVATTDAFADFWRAMIADVRAVFDGAVGYNATAYSRPAGLPEEFVDTVFLDALDFIGLSSYPQLYTTRTPTREDMEAGWRSSVNGGIDIVEALRAFMSAHPDLKVAFTELGSPAADGGNWTNVLAGYFAGHPLMLARDLDEQALYFDVAMQTLSREFGDRLLGVFPFRWGSTTQFGHEDVAPSREIYTWDLQGKPAADVIAGWYRGERSADGVHVSGTAGADHTGGGFYDDTVRGGRGDDRLTGGPGDDRLHGDGMPAPQTTTVVLEIGASGALLDGVAPRVEVRADGVLLGVIDVPETVTYFVGTQAWNGPTTYRFAVPGGVPVDDLRLVPLNHEGRGAQENRNLYLQSVTLDGIVLSPVGEMFGLDGRLLGSGQALYASGHLALSEDAYNGRVAQLVHDDDVLDGGAGQDTAVFAGPRSAYTVASRGGAFEVVDRLGSDGHDRLVDIEFLAFLDQTVALQSPPRTAAPAYASSPGFLFDPVHYLLANPELVRSVSVDAAWAHYTATGAAEGRLPNAWFDAAWYAQRWTDLTPFRTDPATLFAHYNLYGVWEGRAAGPRFAGFDGARYLADNPDVAAYVDAYLDDFLGSRTNGAIAHYVMYGAAEQRTAWNLSGARIDLGYEV
;
A
#
# COMPACT_ATOMS: atom_id res chain seq x y z
N MET A 1 -4.30 9.35 -7.81
CA MET A 1 -3.31 8.45 -8.42
C MET A 1 -2.33 9.30 -9.20
N SER A 2 -1.04 9.22 -8.88
CA SER A 2 0.05 9.85 -9.64
C SER A 2 0.23 9.16 -11.00
N GLU A 3 0.79 9.87 -11.99
CA GLU A 3 1.17 9.23 -13.26
C GLU A 3 2.26 8.17 -13.01
N PRO A 4 2.20 7.00 -13.68
CA PRO A 4 3.25 5.98 -13.58
C PRO A 4 4.61 6.54 -14.02
N VAL A 5 5.65 6.21 -13.26
CA VAL A 5 7.02 6.73 -13.45
C VAL A 5 7.61 6.32 -14.81
N PHE A 6 7.40 5.07 -15.21
CA PHE A 6 8.01 4.50 -16.42
C PHE A 6 7.03 4.53 -17.60
N THR A 7 7.50 5.04 -18.75
CA THR A 7 6.72 5.02 -19.99
C THR A 7 6.54 3.59 -20.49
N VAL A 8 7.63 2.82 -20.52
CA VAL A 8 7.62 1.38 -20.82
C VAL A 8 7.62 0.60 -19.51
N ARG A 9 6.51 -0.11 -19.26
CA ARG A 9 6.27 -0.94 -18.08
C ARG A 9 6.31 -2.37 -18.54
N GLY A 10 7.52 -2.94 -18.49
CA GLY A 10 7.88 -4.14 -19.21
C GLY A 10 7.90 -5.39 -18.35
N TYR A 11 7.82 -6.56 -18.99
CA TYR A 11 8.33 -7.82 -18.46
C TYR A 11 9.09 -8.55 -19.57
N ASN A 12 10.18 -9.23 -19.19
CA ASN A 12 10.78 -10.23 -20.07
C ASN A 12 9.95 -11.51 -19.97
N THR A 13 9.53 -12.04 -21.12
CA THR A 13 8.91 -13.35 -21.20
C THR A 13 9.62 -14.20 -22.24
N THR A 14 9.88 -15.45 -21.88
CA THR A 14 10.42 -16.40 -22.83
C THR A 14 9.32 -17.02 -23.67
N VAL A 15 9.51 -17.10 -24.99
CA VAL A 15 8.66 -17.89 -25.90
C VAL A 15 8.72 -19.39 -25.56
N TYR A 16 9.74 -19.80 -24.82
CA TYR A 16 9.86 -21.15 -24.30
C TYR A 16 8.66 -21.45 -23.37
N HIS A 17 7.92 -22.51 -23.71
CA HIS A 17 6.89 -23.14 -22.87
C HIS A 17 5.47 -22.57 -22.97
N TRP A 18 4.93 -22.47 -24.20
CA TRP A 18 3.49 -22.23 -24.41
C TRP A 18 2.83 -23.44 -25.08
N ARG A 19 1.74 -23.95 -24.49
CA ARG A 19 1.01 -25.12 -25.00
C ARG A 19 -0.19 -24.77 -25.86
N SER A 20 -0.83 -23.63 -25.59
CA SER A 20 -2.03 -23.16 -26.30
C SER A 20 -2.30 -21.67 -26.10
N GLU A 21 -3.04 -21.04 -27.02
CA GLU A 21 -3.48 -19.64 -26.89
C GLU A 21 -4.27 -19.35 -25.59
N PRO A 22 -5.25 -20.16 -25.14
CA PRO A 22 -5.93 -19.93 -23.87
C PRO A 22 -5.00 -19.89 -22.66
N ASP A 23 -4.00 -20.78 -22.63
CA ASP A 23 -3.02 -20.82 -21.53
C ASP A 23 -2.15 -19.56 -21.53
N LEU A 24 -1.72 -19.10 -22.72
CA LEU A 24 -0.96 -17.87 -22.87
C LEU A 24 -1.76 -16.66 -22.39
N ARG A 25 -3.03 -16.53 -22.79
CA ARG A 25 -3.89 -15.42 -22.34
C ARG A 25 -4.10 -15.43 -20.83
N ALA A 26 -4.33 -16.61 -20.24
CA ALA A 26 -4.50 -16.75 -18.80
C ALA A 26 -3.21 -16.37 -18.04
N ALA A 27 -2.04 -16.74 -18.58
CA ALA A 27 -0.75 -16.40 -17.97
C ALA A 27 -0.42 -14.90 -18.05
N LEU A 28 -0.86 -14.21 -19.11
CA LEU A 28 -0.58 -12.78 -19.31
C LEU A 28 -1.64 -11.84 -18.69
N ALA A 29 -2.84 -12.32 -18.40
CA ALA A 29 -3.92 -11.49 -17.83
C ALA A 29 -3.51 -10.74 -16.54
N PRO A 30 -2.77 -11.35 -15.58
CA PRO A 30 -2.30 -10.63 -14.39
C PRO A 30 -1.35 -9.48 -14.70
N LEU A 31 -0.53 -9.58 -15.76
CA LEU A 31 0.37 -8.49 -16.15
C LEU A 31 -0.41 -7.26 -16.64
N LEU A 32 -1.44 -7.48 -17.44
CA LEU A 32 -2.29 -6.39 -17.94
C LEU A 32 -3.02 -5.69 -16.78
N ALA A 33 -3.59 -6.47 -15.85
CA ALA A 33 -4.19 -5.94 -14.62
C ALA A 33 -3.15 -5.25 -13.71
N GLY A 34 -1.89 -5.69 -13.78
CA GLY A 34 -0.74 -5.13 -13.10
C GLY A 34 -0.20 -3.82 -13.70
N GLY A 35 -0.79 -3.32 -14.79
CA GLY A 35 -0.33 -2.10 -15.45
C GLY A 35 0.87 -2.28 -16.39
N THR A 36 1.32 -3.52 -16.65
CA THR A 36 2.30 -3.82 -17.71
C THR A 36 1.72 -3.43 -19.07
N ASN A 37 2.52 -2.76 -19.90
CA ASN A 37 2.11 -2.34 -21.25
C ASN A 37 2.99 -2.92 -22.37
N THR A 38 4.14 -3.51 -22.05
CA THR A 38 5.10 -3.99 -23.06
C THR A 38 5.67 -5.34 -22.65
N LEU A 39 5.87 -6.25 -23.60
CA LEU A 39 6.56 -7.52 -23.38
C LEU A 39 7.76 -7.64 -24.30
N ILE A 40 8.90 -8.08 -23.75
CA ILE A 40 10.01 -8.62 -24.54
C ILE A 40 9.75 -10.10 -24.75
N VAL A 41 9.80 -10.53 -26.02
CA VAL A 41 9.53 -11.88 -26.49
C VAL A 41 10.81 -12.45 -27.08
N ASP A 42 11.39 -13.42 -26.38
CA ASP A 42 12.70 -14.01 -26.74
C ASP A 42 12.61 -15.07 -27.86
N ILE A 43 13.53 -15.06 -28.82
CA ILE A 43 13.66 -16.10 -29.86
C ILE A 43 15.06 -16.71 -29.85
N GLY A 44 15.15 -18.05 -29.82
CA GLY A 44 16.43 -18.77 -29.78
C GLY A 44 17.09 -18.84 -31.16
N PHE A 45 18.37 -18.48 -31.25
CA PHE A 45 19.26 -18.71 -32.38
C PHE A 45 20.38 -19.67 -31.95
N ARG A 46 21.04 -20.38 -32.88
CA ARG A 46 22.21 -21.21 -32.58
C ARG A 46 23.34 -21.07 -33.58
N GLN A 47 24.56 -21.32 -33.10
CA GLN A 47 25.75 -21.58 -33.92
C GLN A 47 26.62 -22.68 -33.29
N ASP A 48 27.44 -23.35 -34.11
CA ASP A 48 28.19 -24.55 -33.68
C ASP A 48 29.31 -24.25 -32.67
N SER A 49 29.95 -23.09 -32.77
CA SER A 49 31.06 -22.68 -31.90
C SER A 49 31.19 -21.16 -31.85
N ILE A 50 31.98 -20.61 -30.93
CA ILE A 50 32.22 -19.15 -30.84
C ILE A 50 32.88 -18.54 -32.10
N THR A 51 33.50 -19.34 -32.98
CA THR A 51 34.14 -18.87 -34.22
C THR A 51 33.37 -19.21 -35.49
N ALA A 52 32.26 -19.95 -35.37
CA ALA A 52 31.42 -20.30 -36.51
C ALA A 52 30.79 -19.05 -37.14
N SER A 53 30.64 -19.06 -38.46
CA SER A 53 30.00 -17.98 -39.22
C SER A 53 28.55 -18.27 -39.61
N ARG A 54 28.05 -19.50 -39.40
CA ARG A 54 26.66 -19.86 -39.70
C ARG A 54 25.82 -19.71 -38.44
N VAL A 55 24.80 -18.88 -38.52
CA VAL A 55 23.78 -18.71 -37.49
C VAL A 55 22.44 -19.20 -38.04
N GLU A 56 21.75 -20.02 -37.25
CA GLU A 56 20.43 -20.56 -37.57
C GLU A 56 19.43 -20.13 -36.50
N ILE A 57 18.17 -19.96 -36.89
CA ILE A 57 17.07 -19.83 -35.94
C ILE A 57 16.83 -21.21 -35.33
N GLU A 58 16.71 -21.28 -34.01
CA GLU A 58 16.40 -22.53 -33.32
C GLU A 58 15.02 -23.02 -33.77
N ASP A 59 14.94 -24.32 -34.06
CA ASP A 59 13.70 -25.00 -34.42
C ASP A 59 13.59 -26.24 -33.55
N GLY A 60 12.89 -26.09 -32.44
CA GLY A 60 12.73 -27.09 -31.41
C GLY A 60 11.38 -26.97 -30.70
N GLU A 61 11.14 -27.87 -29.75
CA GLU A 61 9.87 -27.96 -29.01
C GLU A 61 9.48 -26.65 -28.30
N PHE A 62 10.48 -25.85 -27.91
CA PHE A 62 10.26 -24.66 -27.10
C PHE A 62 10.60 -23.34 -27.82
N SER A 63 11.25 -23.39 -28.98
CA SER A 63 11.52 -22.20 -29.79
C SER A 63 11.49 -22.57 -31.26
N SER A 64 10.60 -21.90 -31.98
CA SER A 64 10.51 -21.96 -33.43
C SER A 64 9.87 -20.67 -33.94
N LEU A 65 10.03 -20.39 -35.23
CA LEU A 65 9.34 -19.28 -35.87
C LEU A 65 7.82 -19.36 -35.75
N GLY A 66 7.24 -20.57 -35.76
CA GLY A 66 5.80 -20.76 -35.64
C GLY A 66 5.27 -20.39 -34.26
N ILE A 67 5.99 -20.79 -33.19
CA ILE A 67 5.61 -20.43 -31.82
C ILE A 67 5.73 -18.91 -31.63
N LEU A 68 6.81 -18.30 -32.12
CA LEU A 68 7.00 -16.85 -32.04
C LEU A 68 5.84 -16.09 -32.71
N GLU A 69 5.43 -16.52 -33.90
CA GLU A 69 4.32 -15.91 -34.65
C GLU A 69 3.00 -15.96 -33.88
N GLU A 70 2.71 -17.11 -33.25
CA GLU A 70 1.52 -17.26 -32.41
C GLU A 70 1.57 -16.36 -31.18
N VAL A 71 2.70 -16.32 -30.47
CA VAL A 71 2.89 -15.50 -29.27
C VAL A 71 2.74 -14.02 -29.60
N VAL A 72 3.44 -13.51 -30.63
CA VAL A 72 3.37 -12.09 -31.02
C VAL A 72 1.92 -11.70 -31.35
N ARG A 73 1.20 -12.54 -32.10
CA ARG A 73 -0.21 -12.30 -32.43
C ARG A 73 -1.07 -12.18 -31.16
N VAL A 74 -0.94 -13.12 -30.22
CA VAL A 74 -1.75 -13.13 -28.99
C VAL A 74 -1.40 -11.95 -28.10
N VAL A 75 -0.12 -11.67 -27.90
CA VAL A 75 0.37 -10.55 -27.09
C VAL A 75 -0.17 -9.22 -27.64
N ARG A 76 -0.13 -9.04 -28.96
CA ARG A 76 -0.71 -7.86 -29.63
C ARG A 76 -2.21 -7.75 -29.48
N ASP A 77 -2.92 -8.85 -29.68
CA ASP A 77 -4.37 -8.90 -29.52
C ASP A 77 -4.82 -8.58 -28.08
N MET A 78 -4.00 -8.89 -27.08
CA MET A 78 -4.21 -8.50 -25.68
C MET A 78 -3.91 -7.03 -25.37
N GLY A 79 -3.36 -6.27 -26.34
CA GLY A 79 -3.10 -4.83 -26.22
C GLY A 79 -1.70 -4.46 -25.74
N PHE A 80 -0.76 -5.39 -25.67
CA PHE A 80 0.62 -5.09 -25.31
C PHE A 80 1.42 -4.51 -26.49
N SER A 81 2.40 -3.67 -26.17
CA SER A 81 3.56 -3.39 -27.01
C SER A 81 4.48 -4.62 -27.06
N VAL A 82 5.10 -4.90 -28.21
CA VAL A 82 5.90 -6.12 -28.44
C VAL A 82 7.30 -5.79 -28.89
N TRP A 83 8.27 -6.23 -28.11
CA TRP A 83 9.69 -6.15 -28.40
C TRP A 83 10.22 -7.55 -28.68
N ILE A 84 10.97 -7.72 -29.77
CA ILE A 84 11.57 -9.01 -30.12
C ILE A 84 13.04 -9.02 -29.69
N LYS A 85 13.48 -10.10 -29.06
CA LYS A 85 14.88 -10.25 -28.64
C LYS A 85 15.47 -11.62 -29.03
N PRO A 86 16.48 -11.67 -29.91
CA PRO A 86 17.17 -12.90 -30.25
C PRO A 86 18.21 -13.26 -29.17
N VAL A 87 18.20 -14.51 -28.74
CA VAL A 87 19.18 -15.10 -27.81
C VAL A 87 20.00 -16.14 -28.58
N LEU A 88 21.30 -15.91 -28.73
CA LEU A 88 22.17 -16.76 -29.53
C LEU A 88 22.94 -17.77 -28.67
N PHE A 89 22.63 -19.05 -28.83
CA PHE A 89 23.32 -20.15 -28.15
C PHE A 89 24.48 -20.72 -28.98
N THR A 90 25.47 -21.26 -28.29
CA THR A 90 26.62 -21.97 -28.89
C THR A 90 26.65 -23.42 -28.43
N GLY A 91 26.85 -24.41 -29.32
CA GLY A 91 26.88 -25.82 -28.88
C GLY A 91 27.47 -26.83 -29.88
N GLY A 92 28.44 -27.63 -29.40
CA GLY A 92 29.15 -28.68 -30.15
C GLY A 92 30.25 -29.47 -29.41
N SER A 93 30.37 -29.43 -28.06
CA SER A 93 31.48 -30.12 -27.35
C SER A 93 31.20 -31.57 -26.91
N GLY A 94 29.92 -31.99 -26.84
CA GLY A 94 29.54 -33.37 -26.54
C GLY A 94 29.83 -33.86 -25.10
N LEU A 95 30.10 -32.95 -24.17
CA LEU A 95 30.31 -33.27 -22.75
C LEU A 95 29.18 -32.66 -21.89
N PRO A 96 28.43 -33.47 -21.12
CA PRO A 96 27.42 -32.95 -20.20
C PRO A 96 28.08 -32.08 -19.13
N GLY A 97 27.64 -30.83 -18.98
CA GLY A 97 28.10 -29.92 -17.94
C GLY A 97 29.30 -29.02 -18.29
N THR A 98 29.76 -29.00 -19.54
CA THR A 98 30.78 -28.04 -20.03
C THR A 98 30.24 -27.01 -21.04
N ASP A 99 28.98 -27.13 -21.46
CA ASP A 99 28.32 -26.25 -22.44
C ASP A 99 27.68 -25.00 -21.78
N ALA A 100 28.41 -24.32 -20.89
CA ALA A 100 27.96 -23.05 -20.35
C ALA A 100 28.04 -21.94 -21.42
N TYR A 101 26.90 -21.56 -21.98
CA TYR A 101 26.56 -20.20 -22.45
C TYR A 101 27.75 -19.28 -22.85
N GLN A 102 28.44 -19.57 -23.96
CA GLN A 102 29.62 -18.81 -24.39
C GLN A 102 29.29 -17.61 -25.30
N TRP A 103 28.04 -17.14 -25.34
CA TRP A 103 27.60 -16.10 -26.27
C TRP A 103 28.38 -14.79 -26.17
N SER A 104 28.80 -14.42 -24.95
CA SER A 104 29.63 -13.23 -24.71
C SER A 104 31.02 -13.35 -25.33
N ALA A 105 31.49 -14.57 -25.60
CA ALA A 105 32.81 -14.87 -26.16
C ALA A 105 32.82 -15.07 -27.69
N ILE A 106 31.67 -14.94 -28.36
CA ILE A 106 31.58 -15.11 -29.82
C ILE A 106 32.56 -14.14 -30.52
N MET A 107 33.35 -14.69 -31.45
CA MET A 107 34.36 -14.02 -32.24
C MET A 107 34.45 -14.75 -33.59
N PRO A 108 33.63 -14.38 -34.58
CA PRO A 108 33.53 -15.13 -35.83
C PRO A 108 34.84 -15.16 -36.60
N GLY A 109 35.21 -16.33 -37.15
CA GLY A 109 36.43 -16.49 -37.94
C GLY A 109 36.36 -15.81 -39.31
N ASP A 110 35.17 -15.73 -39.89
CA ASP A 110 34.83 -14.91 -41.06
C ASP A 110 33.70 -13.94 -40.66
N PRO A 111 34.04 -12.67 -40.35
CA PRO A 111 33.06 -11.69 -39.88
C PRO A 111 31.99 -11.38 -40.92
N GLN A 112 32.35 -11.23 -42.21
CA GLN A 112 31.37 -10.92 -43.25
C GLN A 112 30.33 -12.03 -43.35
N ALA A 113 30.78 -13.29 -43.44
CA ALA A 113 29.88 -14.43 -43.53
C ALA A 113 28.97 -14.54 -42.29
N TRP A 114 29.47 -14.19 -41.10
CA TRP A 114 28.68 -14.21 -39.87
C TRP A 114 27.61 -13.12 -39.84
N PHE A 115 27.96 -11.87 -40.14
CA PHE A 115 26.99 -10.77 -40.18
C PHE A 115 25.95 -10.96 -41.28
N ASP A 116 26.33 -11.53 -42.42
CA ASP A 116 25.39 -11.91 -43.48
C ASP A 116 24.39 -12.97 -42.99
N SER A 117 24.88 -14.02 -42.31
CA SER A 117 24.04 -15.09 -41.76
C SER A 117 23.14 -14.61 -40.62
N TYR A 118 23.69 -13.84 -39.68
CA TYR A 118 22.96 -13.30 -38.53
C TYR A 118 21.89 -12.29 -38.97
N GLY A 119 22.26 -11.35 -39.84
CA GLY A 119 21.33 -10.37 -40.41
C GLY A 119 20.22 -11.03 -41.24
N ALA A 120 20.52 -12.10 -41.98
CA ALA A 120 19.51 -12.89 -42.68
C ALA A 120 18.52 -13.57 -41.72
N ALA A 121 19.00 -14.09 -40.60
CA ALA A 121 18.14 -14.67 -39.56
C ALA A 121 17.21 -13.61 -38.94
N LEU A 122 17.74 -12.43 -38.58
CA LEU A 122 16.93 -11.32 -38.06
C LEU A 122 15.83 -10.90 -39.05
N ARG A 123 16.18 -10.70 -40.32
CA ARG A 123 15.20 -10.34 -41.36
C ARG A 123 14.16 -11.44 -41.60
N THR A 124 14.53 -12.70 -41.43
CA THR A 124 13.58 -13.82 -41.50
C THR A 124 12.58 -13.77 -40.35
N VAL A 125 13.02 -13.50 -39.12
CA VAL A 125 12.13 -13.28 -37.96
C VAL A 125 11.18 -12.12 -38.24
N LEU A 126 11.73 -10.96 -38.61
CA LEU A 126 10.95 -9.75 -38.91
C LEU A 126 9.86 -10.01 -39.97
N ALA A 127 10.21 -10.66 -41.08
CA ALA A 127 9.26 -10.99 -42.14
C ALA A 127 8.08 -11.87 -41.67
N ARG A 128 8.26 -12.67 -40.60
CA ARG A 128 7.18 -13.50 -40.02
C ARG A 128 6.32 -12.72 -39.04
N VAL A 129 6.91 -11.88 -38.20
CA VAL A 129 6.18 -11.30 -37.05
C VAL A 129 5.72 -9.85 -37.27
N GLN A 130 6.35 -9.08 -38.16
CA GLN A 130 5.94 -7.71 -38.46
C GLN A 130 4.47 -7.57 -38.90
N PRO A 131 3.86 -8.51 -39.67
CA PRO A 131 2.44 -8.41 -40.03
C PRO A 131 1.48 -8.37 -38.84
N TYR A 132 1.89 -8.84 -37.67
CA TYR A 132 1.10 -8.80 -36.43
C TYR A 132 1.35 -7.52 -35.63
N GLY A 133 2.33 -6.71 -36.03
CA GLY A 133 2.82 -5.53 -35.32
C GLY A 133 3.91 -5.88 -34.32
N ILE A 134 5.06 -5.21 -34.41
CA ILE A 134 6.14 -5.23 -33.41
C ILE A 134 6.65 -3.78 -33.26
N ASP A 135 6.97 -3.35 -32.05
CA ASP A 135 7.36 -1.96 -31.76
C ASP A 135 8.87 -1.80 -31.71
N ALA A 136 9.59 -2.84 -31.28
CA ALA A 136 11.04 -2.81 -31.20
C ALA A 136 11.69 -4.16 -31.53
N LEU A 137 12.93 -4.08 -32.02
CA LEU A 137 13.83 -5.20 -32.19
C LEU A 137 15.11 -4.92 -31.38
N LEU A 138 15.43 -5.81 -30.45
CA LEU A 138 16.76 -5.90 -29.87
C LEU A 138 17.62 -6.72 -30.82
N LEU A 139 18.79 -6.20 -31.21
CA LEU A 139 19.65 -6.83 -32.23
C LEU A 139 20.42 -8.05 -31.70
N GLY A 140 20.44 -8.27 -30.40
CA GLY A 140 21.22 -9.32 -29.76
C GLY A 140 21.09 -9.25 -28.24
N ASN A 141 21.57 -10.29 -27.58
CA ASN A 141 21.57 -10.45 -26.13
C ASN A 141 22.99 -10.78 -25.65
N GLU A 142 23.67 -9.79 -25.06
CA GLU A 142 24.93 -9.97 -24.34
C GLU A 142 26.08 -10.53 -25.22
N LEU A 143 26.16 -10.12 -26.48
CA LEU A 143 27.17 -10.58 -27.44
C LEU A 143 28.49 -9.81 -27.27
N THR A 144 28.96 -9.72 -26.02
CA THR A 144 29.97 -8.76 -25.54
C THR A 144 31.13 -8.58 -26.50
N ARG A 145 31.86 -9.64 -26.86
CA ARG A 145 33.05 -9.49 -27.72
C ARG A 145 32.71 -9.03 -29.13
N VAL A 146 31.61 -9.48 -29.72
CA VAL A 146 31.20 -9.02 -31.07
C VAL A 146 30.72 -7.57 -31.02
N ALA A 147 30.12 -7.15 -29.90
CA ALA A 147 29.57 -5.81 -29.75
C ALA A 147 30.61 -4.73 -29.39
N THR A 148 31.69 -5.10 -28.70
CA THR A 148 32.71 -4.16 -28.20
C THR A 148 34.02 -4.16 -29.00
N THR A 149 34.09 -4.90 -30.11
CA THR A 149 35.32 -4.98 -30.92
C THR A 149 35.25 -4.03 -32.11
N ASP A 150 36.16 -3.05 -32.17
CA ASP A 150 36.22 -2.02 -33.23
C ASP A 150 36.19 -2.59 -34.65
N ALA A 151 36.85 -3.73 -34.88
CA ALA A 151 36.89 -4.39 -36.18
C ALA A 151 35.51 -4.82 -36.71
N PHE A 152 34.49 -4.88 -35.84
CA PHE A 152 33.12 -5.24 -36.20
C PHE A 152 32.18 -4.04 -36.35
N ALA A 153 32.65 -2.82 -36.08
CA ALA A 153 31.78 -1.64 -36.02
C ALA A 153 31.08 -1.34 -37.36
N ASP A 154 31.79 -1.44 -38.48
CA ASP A 154 31.22 -1.22 -39.81
C ASP A 154 30.23 -2.32 -40.21
N PHE A 155 30.47 -3.56 -39.78
CA PHE A 155 29.56 -4.68 -40.04
C PHE A 155 28.24 -4.51 -39.28
N TRP A 156 28.28 -4.09 -38.01
CA TRP A 156 27.09 -3.75 -37.24
C TRP A 156 26.29 -2.62 -37.90
N ARG A 157 26.93 -1.52 -38.28
CA ARG A 157 26.24 -0.39 -38.93
C ARG A 157 25.61 -0.79 -40.26
N ALA A 158 26.29 -1.61 -41.06
CA ALA A 158 25.73 -2.15 -42.31
C ALA A 158 24.51 -3.04 -42.04
N MET A 159 24.58 -3.97 -41.09
CA MET A 159 23.46 -4.84 -40.73
C MET A 159 22.27 -4.03 -40.16
N ILE A 160 22.52 -3.01 -39.34
CA ILE A 160 21.49 -2.12 -38.81
C ILE A 160 20.80 -1.36 -39.95
N ALA A 161 21.56 -0.88 -40.94
CA ALA A 161 21.00 -0.23 -42.11
C ALA A 161 20.09 -1.19 -42.91
N ASP A 162 20.49 -2.45 -43.07
CA ASP A 162 19.65 -3.47 -43.72
C ASP A 162 18.38 -3.78 -42.93
N VAL A 163 18.46 -3.83 -41.60
CA VAL A 163 17.30 -4.03 -40.72
C VAL A 163 16.33 -2.86 -40.86
N ARG A 164 16.84 -1.62 -40.77
CA ARG A 164 16.03 -0.40 -40.93
C ARG A 164 15.40 -0.25 -42.32
N ALA A 165 15.97 -0.88 -43.35
CA ALA A 165 15.38 -0.90 -44.69
C ALA A 165 14.08 -1.72 -44.77
N VAL A 166 13.81 -2.60 -43.79
CA VAL A 166 12.61 -3.45 -43.74
C VAL A 166 11.79 -3.30 -42.46
N PHE A 167 12.28 -2.56 -41.47
CA PHE A 167 11.64 -2.39 -40.16
C PHE A 167 11.61 -0.93 -39.72
N ASP A 168 10.40 -0.42 -39.48
CA ASP A 168 10.14 0.98 -39.10
C ASP A 168 10.05 1.21 -37.58
N GLY A 169 10.12 0.14 -36.77
CA GLY A 169 10.09 0.25 -35.31
C GLY A 169 11.47 0.54 -34.71
N ALA A 170 11.52 0.64 -33.38
CA ALA A 170 12.74 0.99 -32.66
C ALA A 170 13.77 -0.14 -32.71
N VAL A 171 15.01 0.19 -33.05
CA VAL A 171 16.13 -0.75 -33.09
C VAL A 171 17.03 -0.49 -31.88
N GLY A 172 17.16 -1.49 -31.01
CA GLY A 172 18.03 -1.44 -29.84
C GLY A 172 18.97 -2.63 -29.75
N TYR A 173 19.76 -2.68 -28.68
CA TYR A 173 20.68 -3.79 -28.39
C TYR A 173 20.65 -4.11 -26.89
N ASN A 174 20.64 -5.38 -26.49
CA ASN A 174 20.66 -5.75 -25.07
C ASN A 174 22.09 -6.10 -24.63
N ALA A 175 22.73 -5.20 -23.89
CA ALA A 175 24.10 -5.33 -23.41
C ALA A 175 24.14 -5.75 -21.94
N THR A 176 25.18 -6.49 -21.54
CA THR A 176 25.46 -6.69 -20.11
C THR A 176 25.76 -5.36 -19.41
N ALA A 177 25.29 -5.21 -18.17
CA ALA A 177 25.55 -4.04 -17.34
C ALA A 177 25.66 -4.41 -15.86
N TYR A 178 26.75 -3.98 -15.20
CA TYR A 178 26.96 -4.12 -13.75
C TYR A 178 27.00 -5.58 -13.22
N SER A 179 27.17 -6.56 -14.12
CA SER A 179 27.11 -8.00 -13.83
C SER A 179 28.28 -8.74 -14.46
N ARG A 180 29.50 -8.24 -14.29
CA ARG A 180 30.63 -8.71 -15.11
C ARG A 180 31.40 -9.87 -14.47
N PRO A 181 31.71 -10.94 -15.24
CA PRO A 181 32.86 -11.79 -14.99
C PRO A 181 34.16 -10.96 -15.11
N ALA A 182 35.16 -11.24 -14.28
CA ALA A 182 36.42 -10.50 -14.31
C ALA A 182 37.11 -10.57 -15.70
N GLY A 183 37.49 -9.41 -16.25
CA GLY A 183 38.35 -9.30 -17.45
C GLY A 183 37.65 -9.00 -18.80
N LEU A 184 36.33 -8.76 -18.83
CA LEU A 184 35.59 -8.32 -20.02
C LEU A 184 35.31 -6.80 -20.01
N PRO A 185 35.17 -6.16 -21.20
CA PRO A 185 34.76 -4.76 -21.32
C PRO A 185 33.37 -4.49 -20.69
N GLU A 186 33.04 -3.23 -20.40
CA GLU A 186 31.68 -2.85 -19.98
C GLU A 186 30.82 -2.76 -21.23
N GLU A 187 30.05 -3.78 -21.53
CA GLU A 187 29.44 -3.91 -22.86
C GLU A 187 28.55 -2.72 -23.22
N PHE A 188 27.70 -2.24 -22.31
CA PHE A 188 26.81 -1.12 -22.62
C PHE A 188 27.57 0.20 -22.88
N VAL A 189 28.76 0.37 -22.28
CA VAL A 189 29.62 1.54 -22.48
C VAL A 189 30.48 1.38 -23.73
N ASP A 190 31.03 0.18 -23.94
CA ASP A 190 32.04 -0.11 -24.96
C ASP A 190 31.43 -0.59 -26.29
N THR A 191 30.10 -0.63 -26.42
CA THR A 191 29.41 -1.00 -27.66
C THR A 191 29.80 -0.06 -28.81
N VAL A 192 30.34 -0.60 -29.91
CA VAL A 192 31.00 0.22 -30.96
C VAL A 192 30.06 0.87 -31.98
N PHE A 193 28.74 0.72 -31.78
CA PHE A 193 27.69 1.16 -32.71
C PHE A 193 26.50 1.83 -31.99
N LEU A 194 26.71 2.39 -30.79
CA LEU A 194 25.66 3.09 -30.02
C LEU A 194 24.98 4.21 -30.83
N ASP A 195 25.73 4.89 -31.71
CA ASP A 195 25.23 5.96 -32.58
C ASP A 195 24.18 5.50 -33.62
N ALA A 196 24.09 4.20 -33.87
CA ALA A 196 23.13 3.62 -34.81
C ALA A 196 21.84 3.10 -34.15
N LEU A 197 21.76 3.12 -32.82
CA LEU A 197 20.64 2.60 -32.03
C LEU A 197 19.64 3.69 -31.65
N ASP A 198 18.37 3.32 -31.52
CA ASP A 198 17.33 4.18 -30.95
C ASP A 198 17.34 4.10 -29.40
N PHE A 199 17.73 2.94 -28.86
CA PHE A 199 17.89 2.71 -27.43
C PHE A 199 18.92 1.61 -27.14
N ILE A 200 19.50 1.64 -25.95
CA ILE A 200 20.30 0.56 -25.40
C ILE A 200 19.52 -0.11 -24.26
N GLY A 201 19.44 -1.43 -24.33
CA GLY A 201 18.91 -2.30 -23.29
C GLY A 201 20.04 -2.76 -22.36
N LEU A 202 19.75 -2.80 -21.06
CA LEU A 202 20.66 -3.30 -20.03
C LEU A 202 20.14 -4.63 -19.48
N SER A 203 20.94 -5.68 -19.64
CA SER A 203 20.85 -6.90 -18.83
C SER A 203 21.61 -6.68 -17.53
N SER A 204 20.88 -6.46 -16.43
CA SER A 204 21.48 -6.10 -15.15
C SER A 204 21.02 -6.98 -14.00
N TYR A 205 22.01 -7.56 -13.33
CA TYR A 205 21.91 -8.39 -12.14
C TYR A 205 22.95 -7.88 -11.12
N PRO A 206 22.73 -6.69 -10.54
CA PRO A 206 23.74 -6.01 -9.73
C PRO A 206 23.86 -6.65 -8.35
N GLN A 207 25.08 -6.97 -7.90
CA GLN A 207 25.31 -7.54 -6.57
C GLN A 207 25.36 -6.44 -5.50
N LEU A 208 24.31 -6.37 -4.68
CA LEU A 208 24.08 -5.22 -3.79
C LEU A 208 24.63 -5.42 -2.36
N TYR A 209 24.72 -6.65 -1.85
CA TYR A 209 25.04 -6.89 -0.44
C TYR A 209 25.86 -8.17 -0.18
N THR A 210 26.46 -8.26 1.01
CA THR A 210 27.36 -9.36 1.43
C THR A 210 26.75 -10.29 2.49
N THR A 211 25.56 -9.97 2.98
CA THR A 211 24.83 -10.73 4.00
C THR A 211 23.73 -11.59 3.38
N ARG A 212 23.27 -12.60 4.11
CA ARG A 212 22.14 -13.45 3.72
C ARG A 212 20.78 -12.87 4.08
N THR A 213 20.74 -12.01 5.10
CA THR A 213 19.52 -11.32 5.55
C THR A 213 19.70 -9.82 5.34
N PRO A 214 19.72 -9.34 4.08
CA PRO A 214 19.92 -7.92 3.79
C PRO A 214 18.74 -7.10 4.30
N THR A 215 19.04 -5.89 4.81
CA THR A 215 17.99 -4.89 5.01
C THR A 215 17.77 -4.07 3.73
N ARG A 216 16.73 -3.23 3.71
CA ARG A 216 16.52 -2.25 2.65
C ARG A 216 17.73 -1.33 2.49
N GLU A 217 18.27 -0.84 3.61
CA GLU A 217 19.42 0.06 3.64
C GLU A 217 20.66 -0.61 3.05
N ASP A 218 20.86 -1.91 3.31
CA ASP A 218 21.94 -2.68 2.67
C ASP A 218 21.78 -2.70 1.14
N MET A 219 20.55 -2.91 0.63
CA MET A 219 20.26 -2.91 -0.81
C MET A 219 20.41 -1.52 -1.44
N GLU A 220 19.90 -0.48 -0.80
CA GLU A 220 20.01 0.92 -1.24
C GLU A 220 21.46 1.38 -1.28
N ALA A 221 22.23 1.10 -0.22
CA ALA A 221 23.67 1.37 -0.19
C ALA A 221 24.39 0.58 -1.31
N GLY A 222 23.98 -0.66 -1.57
CA GLY A 222 24.52 -1.50 -2.64
C GLY A 222 24.42 -0.89 -4.04
N TRP A 223 23.40 -0.06 -4.33
CA TRP A 223 23.30 0.66 -5.61
C TRP A 223 24.37 1.76 -5.76
N ARG A 224 24.88 2.30 -4.65
CA ARG A 224 25.95 3.32 -4.60
C ARG A 224 27.33 2.73 -4.37
N SER A 225 27.41 1.53 -3.79
CA SER A 225 28.66 0.82 -3.51
C SER A 225 28.48 -0.67 -3.72
N SER A 226 28.41 -1.10 -4.98
CA SER A 226 28.18 -2.50 -5.30
C SER A 226 29.31 -3.38 -4.78
N VAL A 227 28.98 -4.60 -4.36
CA VAL A 227 29.96 -5.54 -3.79
C VAL A 227 30.96 -6.00 -4.85
N ASN A 228 30.53 -6.05 -6.10
CA ASN A 228 31.36 -6.45 -7.24
C ASN A 228 32.15 -5.25 -7.80
N GLY A 229 33.24 -4.90 -7.11
CA GLY A 229 34.20 -3.89 -7.58
C GLY A 229 33.99 -2.48 -7.05
N GLY A 230 33.03 -2.26 -6.13
CA GLY A 230 32.80 -0.95 -5.51
C GLY A 230 32.20 0.07 -6.49
N ILE A 231 31.45 -0.39 -7.48
CA ILE A 231 30.89 0.47 -8.52
C ILE A 231 29.68 1.20 -7.95
N ASP A 232 29.65 2.53 -8.08
CA ASP A 232 28.43 3.31 -7.94
C ASP A 232 27.62 3.18 -9.23
N ILE A 233 26.62 2.30 -9.21
CA ILE A 233 25.82 1.95 -10.39
C ILE A 233 25.03 3.17 -10.85
N VAL A 234 24.47 3.92 -9.90
CA VAL A 234 23.66 5.11 -10.19
C VAL A 234 24.53 6.19 -10.85
N GLU A 235 25.72 6.46 -10.31
CA GLU A 235 26.61 7.46 -10.90
C GLU A 235 27.17 7.02 -12.26
N ALA A 236 27.51 5.73 -12.41
CA ALA A 236 27.95 5.19 -13.70
C ALA A 236 26.86 5.33 -14.78
N LEU A 237 25.60 5.00 -14.44
CA LEU A 237 24.49 5.13 -15.37
C LEU A 237 24.18 6.60 -15.69
N ARG A 238 24.21 7.47 -14.68
CA ARG A 238 24.04 8.92 -14.83
C ARG A 238 25.09 9.51 -15.76
N ALA A 239 26.35 9.12 -15.61
CA ALA A 239 27.45 9.55 -16.47
C ALA A 239 27.24 9.08 -17.92
N PHE A 240 26.87 7.81 -18.11
CA PHE A 240 26.59 7.25 -19.44
C PHE A 240 25.43 7.98 -20.14
N MET A 241 24.28 8.12 -19.48
CA MET A 241 23.12 8.84 -20.05
C MET A 241 23.43 10.32 -20.33
N SER A 242 24.36 10.92 -19.59
CA SER A 242 24.79 12.30 -19.85
C SER A 242 25.74 12.40 -21.04
N ALA A 243 26.56 11.37 -21.29
CA ALA A 243 27.42 11.28 -22.46
C ALA A 243 26.65 10.96 -23.76
N HIS A 244 25.48 10.31 -23.64
CA HIS A 244 24.64 9.90 -24.77
C HIS A 244 23.20 10.43 -24.63
N PRO A 245 22.97 11.76 -24.67
CA PRO A 245 21.68 12.37 -24.36
C PRO A 245 20.54 11.98 -25.31
N ASP A 246 20.86 11.61 -26.55
CA ASP A 246 19.89 11.21 -27.57
C ASP A 246 19.56 9.71 -27.52
N LEU A 247 20.38 8.91 -26.84
CA LEU A 247 20.20 7.46 -26.73
C LEU A 247 19.30 7.15 -25.53
N LYS A 248 18.16 6.47 -25.78
CA LYS A 248 17.29 6.01 -24.69
C LYS A 248 17.89 4.80 -24.00
N VAL A 249 17.64 4.65 -22.70
CA VAL A 249 18.13 3.52 -21.91
C VAL A 249 16.96 2.79 -21.26
N ALA A 250 16.94 1.46 -21.36
CA ALA A 250 15.98 0.62 -20.68
C ALA A 250 16.70 -0.52 -19.94
N PHE A 251 16.22 -0.89 -18.76
CA PHE A 251 16.61 -2.16 -18.15
C PHE A 251 15.80 -3.28 -18.81
N THR A 252 16.35 -3.93 -19.82
CA THR A 252 15.69 -4.98 -20.60
C THR A 252 15.79 -6.37 -19.96
N GLU A 253 16.67 -6.51 -18.96
CA GLU A 253 16.56 -7.53 -17.91
C GLU A 253 16.98 -6.92 -16.58
N LEU A 254 16.15 -7.08 -15.54
CA LEU A 254 16.49 -6.76 -14.16
C LEU A 254 15.96 -7.86 -13.26
N GLY A 255 16.82 -8.51 -12.47
CA GLY A 255 16.36 -9.66 -11.69
C GLY A 255 17.12 -9.92 -10.41
N SER A 256 16.42 -10.59 -9.47
CA SER A 256 16.99 -11.25 -8.29
C SER A 256 16.24 -12.58 -8.08
N PRO A 257 16.92 -13.68 -7.74
CA PRO A 257 16.27 -14.95 -7.45
C PRO A 257 15.59 -14.91 -6.06
N ALA A 258 14.47 -15.63 -5.93
CA ALA A 258 13.75 -15.82 -4.66
C ALA A 258 14.45 -16.84 -3.73
N ALA A 259 15.64 -16.47 -3.25
CA ALA A 259 16.49 -17.28 -2.40
C ALA A 259 17.17 -16.41 -1.34
N ASP A 260 17.46 -17.00 -0.18
CA ASP A 260 18.22 -16.42 0.93
C ASP A 260 19.61 -15.99 0.46
N GLY A 261 19.87 -14.68 0.45
CA GLY A 261 21.05 -14.07 -0.16
C GLY A 261 21.03 -14.11 -1.69
N GLY A 262 19.87 -13.96 -2.32
CA GLY A 262 19.66 -14.17 -3.76
C GLY A 262 20.57 -13.31 -4.64
N ASN A 263 20.90 -12.10 -4.18
CA ASN A 263 21.80 -11.17 -4.87
C ASN A 263 23.23 -11.15 -4.30
N TRP A 264 23.60 -12.19 -3.54
CA TRP A 264 24.94 -12.37 -2.98
C TRP A 264 25.88 -13.02 -3.99
N THR A 265 27.13 -12.55 -4.03
CA THR A 265 28.20 -12.86 -5.00
C THR A 265 28.43 -14.36 -5.25
N ASN A 266 28.24 -15.21 -4.25
CA ASN A 266 28.47 -16.66 -4.35
C ASN A 266 27.29 -17.44 -4.95
N VAL A 267 26.09 -16.85 -4.95
CA VAL A 267 24.85 -17.48 -5.44
C VAL A 267 24.78 -17.37 -6.96
N LEU A 268 25.00 -16.17 -7.50
CA LEU A 268 25.10 -15.92 -8.94
C LEU A 268 26.28 -16.68 -9.56
N ALA A 269 27.46 -16.64 -8.93
CA ALA A 269 28.63 -17.37 -9.42
C ALA A 269 28.45 -18.90 -9.37
N GLY A 270 27.75 -19.42 -8.37
CA GLY A 270 27.39 -20.84 -8.26
C GLY A 270 26.37 -21.27 -9.32
N TYR A 271 25.35 -20.44 -9.57
CA TYR A 271 24.33 -20.65 -10.61
C TYR A 271 24.93 -20.72 -12.02
N PHE A 272 25.78 -19.74 -12.40
CA PHE A 272 26.45 -19.76 -13.70
C PHE A 272 27.53 -20.84 -13.83
N ALA A 273 27.95 -21.46 -12.71
CA ALA A 273 28.86 -22.60 -12.68
C ALA A 273 28.13 -23.97 -12.65
N GLY A 274 26.79 -24.00 -12.69
CA GLY A 274 25.98 -25.23 -12.67
C GLY A 274 25.99 -25.96 -11.31
N HIS A 275 26.23 -25.23 -10.22
CA HIS A 275 26.11 -25.78 -8.87
C HIS A 275 24.68 -25.56 -8.34
N PRO A 276 23.98 -26.62 -7.90
CA PRO A 276 22.63 -26.47 -7.37
C PRO A 276 22.64 -25.47 -6.21
N LEU A 277 21.81 -24.44 -6.33
CA LEU A 277 21.56 -23.47 -5.28
C LEU A 277 20.91 -24.19 -4.08
N MET A 278 21.72 -24.68 -3.16
CA MET A 278 21.26 -25.26 -1.89
C MET A 278 20.96 -24.13 -0.90
N LEU A 279 20.11 -23.18 -1.30
CA LEU A 279 19.70 -22.05 -0.49
C LEU A 279 18.23 -22.17 -0.14
N ALA A 280 17.86 -21.63 1.04
CA ALA A 280 16.47 -21.54 1.43
C ALA A 280 15.75 -20.59 0.46
N ARG A 281 14.48 -20.89 0.17
CA ARG A 281 13.61 -19.99 -0.60
C ARG A 281 13.31 -18.76 0.25
N ASP A 282 13.48 -17.57 -0.32
CA ASP A 282 13.10 -16.30 0.30
C ASP A 282 12.31 -15.47 -0.71
N LEU A 283 11.00 -15.37 -0.50
CA LEU A 283 10.11 -14.61 -1.37
C LEU A 283 10.11 -13.11 -1.06
N ASP A 284 10.36 -12.78 0.21
CA ASP A 284 10.30 -11.42 0.72
C ASP A 284 11.57 -10.66 0.31
N GLU A 285 12.73 -11.33 0.30
CA GLU A 285 13.98 -10.77 -0.21
C GLU A 285 13.89 -10.41 -1.71
N GLN A 286 13.24 -11.24 -2.54
CA GLN A 286 13.00 -10.91 -3.94
C GLN A 286 12.07 -9.70 -4.09
N ALA A 287 11.00 -9.64 -3.28
CA ALA A 287 10.07 -8.52 -3.30
C ALA A 287 10.75 -7.21 -2.87
N LEU A 288 11.55 -7.26 -1.80
CA LEU A 288 12.34 -6.14 -1.30
C LEU A 288 13.34 -5.64 -2.35
N TYR A 289 14.04 -6.54 -3.04
CA TYR A 289 14.94 -6.19 -4.12
C TYR A 289 14.25 -5.37 -5.22
N PHE A 290 13.11 -5.84 -5.72
CA PHE A 290 12.39 -5.14 -6.77
C PHE A 290 11.84 -3.80 -6.29
N ASP A 291 11.39 -3.71 -5.04
CA ASP A 291 10.91 -2.43 -4.49
C ASP A 291 12.04 -1.39 -4.43
N VAL A 292 13.21 -1.76 -3.88
CA VAL A 292 14.40 -0.90 -3.80
C VAL A 292 14.89 -0.50 -5.19
N ALA A 293 14.96 -1.46 -6.12
CA ALA A 293 15.44 -1.19 -7.46
C ALA A 293 14.50 -0.23 -8.21
N MET A 294 13.19 -0.45 -8.15
CA MET A 294 12.20 0.40 -8.81
C MET A 294 12.19 1.81 -8.21
N GLN A 295 12.32 1.93 -6.89
CA GLN A 295 12.45 3.24 -6.23
C GLN A 295 13.73 3.96 -6.64
N THR A 296 14.87 3.27 -6.60
CA THR A 296 16.17 3.86 -6.95
C THR A 296 16.14 4.36 -8.40
N LEU A 297 15.66 3.55 -9.33
CA LEU A 297 15.58 3.92 -10.74
C LEU A 297 14.57 5.06 -10.98
N SER A 298 13.43 5.02 -10.29
CA SER A 298 12.42 6.08 -10.33
C SER A 298 12.96 7.42 -9.85
N ARG A 299 13.57 7.44 -8.65
CA ARG A 299 14.10 8.65 -8.02
C ARG A 299 15.25 9.27 -8.81
N GLU A 300 16.14 8.45 -9.33
CA GLU A 300 17.39 8.92 -9.92
C GLU A 300 17.24 9.28 -11.41
N PHE A 301 16.36 8.58 -12.13
CA PHE A 301 16.23 8.70 -13.58
C PHE A 301 14.82 9.04 -14.06
N GLY A 302 13.77 8.61 -13.34
CA GLY A 302 12.38 8.92 -13.67
C GLY A 302 12.04 8.65 -15.14
N ASP A 303 11.45 9.63 -15.80
CA ASP A 303 11.05 9.59 -17.21
C ASP A 303 12.22 9.57 -18.22
N ARG A 304 13.45 9.82 -17.77
CA ARG A 304 14.65 9.70 -18.62
C ARG A 304 14.97 8.24 -18.92
N LEU A 305 14.55 7.32 -18.05
CA LEU A 305 14.65 5.89 -18.29
C LEU A 305 13.44 5.45 -19.14
N LEU A 306 13.71 4.80 -20.28
CA LEU A 306 12.66 4.36 -21.20
C LEU A 306 11.73 3.35 -20.51
N GLY A 307 12.29 2.42 -19.74
CA GLY A 307 11.52 1.46 -18.96
C GLY A 307 12.35 0.41 -18.25
N VAL A 308 11.64 -0.46 -17.54
CA VAL A 308 12.19 -1.60 -16.79
C VAL A 308 11.46 -2.87 -17.20
N PHE A 309 12.19 -3.97 -17.35
CA PHE A 309 11.71 -5.30 -17.70
C PHE A 309 12.26 -6.30 -16.68
N PRO A 310 11.50 -6.59 -15.62
CA PRO A 310 11.85 -7.63 -14.67
C PRO A 310 12.04 -8.98 -15.36
N PHE A 311 13.14 -9.65 -15.02
CA PHE A 311 13.45 -11.01 -15.46
C PHE A 311 13.02 -11.98 -14.33
N ARG A 312 11.96 -12.77 -14.51
CA ARG A 312 11.10 -12.85 -15.72
C ARG A 312 9.68 -13.33 -15.40
N TRP A 313 8.81 -13.33 -16.41
CA TRP A 313 7.47 -13.89 -16.35
C TRP A 313 7.36 -15.21 -17.14
N GLY A 314 7.19 -16.33 -16.43
CA GLY A 314 7.00 -17.69 -16.98
C GLY A 314 5.73 -18.36 -16.44
N SER A 315 5.17 -19.33 -17.20
CA SER A 315 3.90 -19.99 -16.85
C SER A 315 4.04 -21.06 -15.75
N THR A 316 3.29 -20.92 -14.67
CA THR A 316 3.20 -21.86 -13.53
C THR A 316 2.52 -23.19 -13.89
N THR A 317 1.69 -23.21 -14.93
CA THR A 317 0.86 -24.37 -15.32
C THR A 317 1.63 -25.48 -16.05
N GLN A 318 2.88 -25.24 -16.47
CA GLN A 318 3.61 -26.18 -17.31
C GLN A 318 4.56 -27.11 -16.54
N PHE A 319 4.93 -26.79 -15.30
CA PHE A 319 5.95 -27.54 -14.57
C PHE A 319 5.46 -28.33 -13.35
N GLY A 320 4.21 -28.15 -12.92
CA GLY A 320 3.63 -28.90 -11.79
C GLY A 320 4.40 -28.71 -10.48
N HIS A 321 4.35 -27.51 -9.91
CA HIS A 321 5.05 -27.20 -8.66
C HIS A 321 4.08 -26.71 -7.59
N GLU A 322 3.25 -27.61 -7.09
CA GLU A 322 2.85 -27.53 -5.67
C GLU A 322 3.80 -28.36 -4.77
N ASP A 323 4.71 -29.20 -5.31
CA ASP A 323 5.45 -30.18 -4.48
C ASP A 323 6.89 -30.59 -4.90
N VAL A 324 7.61 -29.87 -5.77
CA VAL A 324 8.97 -30.31 -6.17
C VAL A 324 10.07 -29.58 -5.40
N ALA A 325 10.99 -30.39 -4.84
CA ALA A 325 12.15 -30.00 -4.04
C ALA A 325 12.97 -28.81 -4.63
N PRO A 326 13.64 -28.00 -3.78
CA PRO A 326 14.38 -26.78 -4.12
C PRO A 326 15.55 -26.91 -5.12
N SER A 327 15.75 -28.07 -5.74
CA SER A 327 16.94 -28.39 -6.55
C SER A 327 16.81 -28.17 -8.06
N ARG A 328 15.77 -27.45 -8.54
CA ARG A 328 15.70 -27.02 -9.95
C ARG A 328 15.80 -25.50 -10.07
N GLU A 329 16.98 -25.07 -10.52
CA GLU A 329 17.52 -23.72 -10.68
C GLU A 329 16.64 -22.70 -11.43
N ILE A 330 15.68 -23.11 -12.25
CA ILE A 330 14.94 -22.20 -13.15
C ILE A 330 13.82 -21.42 -12.43
N TYR A 331 13.25 -21.96 -11.35
CA TYR A 331 12.03 -21.42 -10.70
C TYR A 331 12.29 -20.32 -9.66
N THR A 332 13.56 -20.10 -9.30
CA THR A 332 13.91 -19.05 -8.33
C THR A 332 13.72 -17.66 -8.94
N TRP A 333 13.88 -17.50 -10.26
CA TRP A 333 13.82 -16.22 -10.97
C TRP A 333 12.42 -15.77 -11.43
N ASP A 334 11.49 -16.72 -11.66
CA ASP A 334 10.15 -16.37 -12.16
C ASP A 334 9.36 -15.55 -11.13
N LEU A 335 8.56 -14.58 -11.60
CA LEU A 335 7.80 -13.66 -10.72
C LEU A 335 6.33 -14.06 -10.54
N GLN A 336 5.80 -14.91 -11.42
CA GLN A 336 4.39 -15.26 -11.41
C GLN A 336 3.98 -15.90 -10.07
N GLY A 337 2.97 -15.31 -9.41
CA GLY A 337 2.43 -15.80 -8.14
C GLY A 337 3.32 -15.54 -6.91
N LYS A 338 4.29 -14.63 -7.01
CA LYS A 338 5.16 -14.21 -5.89
C LYS A 338 4.88 -12.76 -5.48
N PRO A 339 5.14 -12.38 -4.20
CA PRO A 339 4.92 -11.01 -3.71
C PRO A 339 5.63 -9.94 -4.54
N ALA A 340 6.79 -10.25 -5.13
CA ALA A 340 7.51 -9.35 -6.01
C ALA A 340 6.69 -8.87 -7.22
N ALA A 341 5.79 -9.71 -7.76
CA ALA A 341 4.91 -9.29 -8.85
C ALA A 341 3.93 -8.20 -8.43
N ASP A 342 3.37 -8.29 -7.23
CA ASP A 342 2.45 -7.29 -6.69
C ASP A 342 3.16 -5.95 -6.42
N VAL A 343 4.39 -6.02 -5.91
CA VAL A 343 5.26 -4.84 -5.75
C VAL A 343 5.48 -4.12 -7.07
N ILE A 344 5.93 -4.84 -8.11
CA ILE A 344 6.19 -4.28 -9.44
C ILE A 344 4.90 -3.70 -10.04
N ALA A 345 3.77 -4.40 -9.89
CA ALA A 345 2.48 -3.94 -10.36
C ALA A 345 2.04 -2.62 -9.70
N GLY A 346 2.29 -2.44 -8.40
CA GLY A 346 2.03 -1.19 -7.69
C GLY A 346 2.84 -0.01 -8.26
N TRP A 347 4.11 -0.23 -8.60
CA TRP A 347 4.94 0.76 -9.30
C TRP A 347 4.39 1.09 -10.70
N TYR A 348 3.96 0.08 -11.46
CA TYR A 348 3.42 0.26 -12.81
C TYR A 348 2.05 0.92 -12.84
N ARG A 349 1.23 0.78 -11.79
CA ARG A 349 -0.06 1.47 -11.64
C ARG A 349 0.06 2.87 -11.04
N GLY A 350 1.24 3.28 -10.57
CA GLY A 350 1.44 4.57 -9.91
C GLY A 350 0.87 4.61 -8.49
N GLU A 351 0.73 3.46 -7.84
CA GLU A 351 0.33 3.32 -6.43
C GLU A 351 1.53 3.52 -5.49
N ARG A 352 2.74 3.32 -6.01
CA ARG A 352 4.01 3.56 -5.35
C ARG A 352 4.71 4.76 -5.99
N SER A 353 5.36 5.59 -5.18
CA SER A 353 6.18 6.71 -5.63
C SER A 353 7.57 6.65 -5.00
N ALA A 354 8.49 7.49 -5.48
CA ALA A 354 9.81 7.62 -4.87
C ALA A 354 9.75 8.13 -3.42
N ASP A 355 8.66 8.81 -3.06
CA ASP A 355 8.46 9.49 -1.78
C ASP A 355 7.55 8.72 -0.80
N GLY A 356 7.06 7.52 -1.15
CA GLY A 356 6.14 6.70 -0.34
C GLY A 356 4.91 6.18 -1.10
N VAL A 357 4.07 5.43 -0.39
CA VAL A 357 2.82 4.81 -0.86
C VAL A 357 1.62 5.70 -0.48
N HIS A 358 0.69 5.86 -1.41
CA HIS A 358 -0.61 6.48 -1.13
C HIS A 358 -1.72 5.44 -1.27
N VAL A 359 -2.15 4.87 -0.14
CA VAL A 359 -3.19 3.82 -0.09
C VAL A 359 -4.50 4.43 0.39
N SER A 360 -5.61 3.95 -0.17
CA SER A 360 -6.95 4.26 0.34
C SER A 360 -7.76 2.97 0.38
N GLY A 361 -8.34 2.67 1.55
CA GLY A 361 -9.31 1.60 1.72
C GLY A 361 -10.69 1.98 1.17
N THR A 362 -11.67 1.19 1.55
CA THR A 362 -13.03 1.17 1.01
C THR A 362 -14.00 1.88 1.96
N ALA A 363 -15.24 1.38 2.06
CA ALA A 363 -16.25 1.91 2.96
C ALA A 363 -16.74 0.84 3.95
N GLY A 364 -15.93 -0.18 4.19
CA GLY A 364 -16.10 -1.13 5.28
C GLY A 364 -14.74 -1.46 5.88
N ALA A 365 -14.72 -2.18 7.00
CA ALA A 365 -13.51 -2.50 7.76
C ALA A 365 -12.39 -3.11 6.91
N ASP A 366 -11.31 -2.36 6.77
CA ASP A 366 -10.14 -2.69 5.98
C ASP A 366 -8.90 -2.93 6.85
N HIS A 367 -7.94 -3.63 6.25
CA HIS A 367 -6.59 -3.77 6.77
C HIS A 367 -5.64 -3.24 5.70
N THR A 368 -5.18 -2.01 5.86
CA THR A 368 -4.34 -1.31 4.87
C THR A 368 -3.03 -0.87 5.50
N GLY A 369 -1.93 -1.21 4.84
CA GLY A 369 -0.58 -0.87 5.29
C GLY A 369 0.16 0.01 4.29
N GLY A 370 0.95 0.94 4.80
CA GLY A 370 2.01 1.62 4.08
C GLY A 370 3.18 0.68 3.77
N GLY A 371 4.14 1.21 3.03
CA GLY A 371 5.41 0.60 2.72
C GLY A 371 6.47 0.86 3.80
N PHE A 372 7.60 1.39 3.38
CA PHE A 372 8.82 1.56 4.17
C PHE A 372 9.31 3.03 4.16
N TYR A 373 8.44 3.96 3.76
CA TYR A 373 8.75 5.38 3.55
C TYR A 373 7.58 6.25 4.02
N ASP A 374 7.69 7.57 3.97
CA ASP A 374 6.64 8.52 4.37
C ASP A 374 5.31 8.30 3.61
N ASP A 375 4.48 7.44 4.15
CA ASP A 375 3.27 6.95 3.53
C ASP A 375 2.09 7.86 3.85
N THR A 376 1.08 7.82 3.00
CA THR A 376 -0.25 8.33 3.38
C THR A 376 -1.23 7.19 3.27
N VAL A 377 -1.64 6.66 4.42
CA VAL A 377 -2.60 5.57 4.53
C VAL A 377 -3.96 6.15 4.92
N ARG A 378 -4.99 5.81 4.16
CA ARG A 378 -6.37 6.24 4.43
C ARG A 378 -7.25 5.01 4.59
N GLY A 379 -7.90 4.82 5.72
CA GLY A 379 -8.81 3.70 5.98
C GLY A 379 -10.07 3.82 5.13
N GLY A 380 -10.81 4.92 5.32
CA GLY A 380 -12.00 5.17 4.53
C GLY A 380 -13.22 5.35 5.42
N ARG A 381 -14.14 4.39 5.44
CA ARG A 381 -15.24 4.39 6.41
C ARG A 381 -15.35 2.98 6.99
N GLY A 382 -15.72 2.90 8.26
CA GLY A 382 -15.88 1.68 9.05
C GLY A 382 -14.57 1.31 9.77
N ASP A 383 -14.67 0.58 10.88
CA ASP A 383 -13.54 0.22 11.75
C ASP A 383 -12.31 -0.38 11.02
N ASP A 384 -11.31 0.45 10.78
CA ASP A 384 -10.12 0.13 9.99
C ASP A 384 -8.91 -0.21 10.86
N ARG A 385 -8.00 -1.01 10.30
CA ARG A 385 -6.65 -1.20 10.85
C ARG A 385 -5.61 -0.67 9.88
N LEU A 386 -4.95 0.42 10.27
CA LEU A 386 -3.96 1.11 9.48
C LEU A 386 -2.57 0.86 10.08
N THR A 387 -1.62 0.46 9.25
CA THR A 387 -0.21 0.38 9.62
C THR A 387 0.60 1.32 8.73
N GLY A 388 1.35 2.27 9.27
CA GLY A 388 2.24 3.12 8.49
C GLY A 388 3.43 2.31 7.97
N GLY A 389 4.25 1.81 8.89
CA GLY A 389 5.47 1.09 8.56
C GLY A 389 6.69 1.91 8.99
N PRO A 390 7.87 1.65 8.46
CA PRO A 390 8.98 2.60 8.59
C PRO A 390 8.73 3.85 7.76
N GLY A 391 9.03 5.06 8.23
CA GLY A 391 8.76 6.32 7.53
C GLY A 391 8.11 7.38 8.42
N ASP A 392 8.06 8.63 7.99
CA ASP A 392 7.27 9.66 8.67
C ASP A 392 5.84 9.68 8.10
N ASP A 393 4.98 8.80 8.60
CA ASP A 393 3.72 8.45 7.95
C ASP A 393 2.56 9.37 8.32
N ARG A 394 1.56 9.43 7.44
CA ARG A 394 0.29 10.14 7.66
C ARG A 394 -0.88 9.19 7.57
N LEU A 395 -1.42 8.82 8.73
CA LEU A 395 -2.52 7.88 8.86
C LEU A 395 -3.82 8.65 9.04
N HIS A 396 -4.80 8.38 8.18
CA HIS A 396 -6.15 8.90 8.24
C HIS A 396 -7.08 7.72 8.47
N GLY A 397 -7.67 7.61 9.66
CA GLY A 397 -8.72 6.62 9.92
C GLY A 397 -9.86 6.77 8.90
N ASP A 398 -10.30 8.02 8.76
CA ASP A 398 -11.41 8.45 7.95
C ASP A 398 -11.01 9.01 6.56
N GLY A 399 -11.84 8.69 5.57
CA GLY A 399 -11.85 9.36 4.28
C GLY A 399 -12.45 10.76 4.45
N MET A 400 -11.61 11.80 4.40
CA MET A 400 -11.92 13.26 4.42
C MET A 400 -13.41 13.60 4.50
N PRO A 401 -13.83 14.43 5.46
CA PRO A 401 -15.24 14.63 5.80
C PRO A 401 -16.01 14.99 4.53
N ALA A 402 -16.82 14.06 4.05
CA ALA A 402 -17.73 14.37 2.96
C ALA A 402 -18.61 15.54 3.47
N PRO A 403 -18.80 16.61 2.67
CA PRO A 403 -19.69 17.69 3.07
C PRO A 403 -21.05 17.08 3.42
N GLN A 404 -21.52 17.32 4.63
CA GLN A 404 -22.81 16.89 5.19
C GLN A 404 -24.00 17.43 4.37
N THR A 405 -24.17 16.91 3.16
CA THR A 405 -25.39 16.99 2.33
C THR A 405 -25.36 15.83 1.31
N THR A 406 -25.25 14.59 1.78
CA THR A 406 -25.56 13.44 0.93
C THR A 406 -27.06 13.46 0.63
N THR A 407 -27.42 13.84 -0.58
CA THR A 407 -28.76 13.59 -1.09
C THR A 407 -28.91 12.09 -1.28
N VAL A 408 -29.70 11.43 -0.44
CA VAL A 408 -29.99 10.00 -0.57
C VAL A 408 -30.97 9.81 -1.73
N VAL A 409 -30.74 8.84 -2.61
CA VAL A 409 -31.59 8.61 -3.79
C VAL A 409 -32.55 7.45 -3.54
N LEU A 410 -33.85 7.75 -3.56
CA LEU A 410 -34.91 6.75 -3.59
C LEU A 410 -35.27 6.42 -5.05
N GLU A 411 -35.16 5.16 -5.44
CA GLU A 411 -35.62 4.67 -6.74
C GLU A 411 -36.83 3.75 -6.59
N ILE A 412 -37.84 3.96 -7.44
CA ILE A 412 -39.07 3.18 -7.45
C ILE A 412 -39.31 2.68 -8.87
N GLY A 413 -39.19 1.37 -9.08
CA GLY A 413 -39.64 0.69 -10.30
C GLY A 413 -41.11 0.30 -10.16
N ALA A 414 -41.96 0.92 -11.00
CA ALA A 414 -43.40 0.73 -10.95
C ALA A 414 -44.05 0.51 -12.32
N SER A 415 -45.23 -0.12 -12.33
CA SER A 415 -46.11 -0.31 -13.49
C SER A 415 -47.57 -0.08 -13.13
N GLY A 416 -48.35 0.41 -14.09
CA GLY A 416 -49.73 0.83 -13.86
C GLY A 416 -50.71 0.22 -14.86
N ALA A 417 -51.91 -0.08 -14.37
CA ALA A 417 -53.07 -0.38 -15.21
C ALA A 417 -53.94 0.88 -15.37
N LEU A 418 -54.26 1.27 -16.60
CA LEU A 418 -55.21 2.38 -16.82
C LEU A 418 -56.63 1.92 -16.53
N LEU A 419 -57.42 2.84 -16.00
CA LEU A 419 -58.87 2.74 -15.98
C LEU A 419 -59.43 4.02 -16.61
N ASP A 420 -60.28 3.84 -17.64
CA ASP A 420 -60.84 4.91 -18.47
C ASP A 420 -59.78 5.88 -19.04
N GLY A 421 -58.59 5.35 -19.39
CA GLY A 421 -57.49 6.13 -19.97
C GLY A 421 -56.68 6.97 -18.98
N VAL A 422 -56.96 6.85 -17.67
CA VAL A 422 -56.25 7.57 -16.61
C VAL A 422 -55.27 6.62 -15.92
N ALA A 423 -54.07 7.11 -15.57
CA ALA A 423 -53.03 6.36 -14.87
C ALA A 423 -53.22 6.30 -13.35
N PRO A 424 -52.66 5.29 -12.64
CA PRO A 424 -52.46 5.36 -11.20
C PRO A 424 -51.50 6.52 -10.85
N ARG A 425 -51.85 7.29 -9.82
CA ARG A 425 -51.09 8.42 -9.30
C ARG A 425 -50.73 8.17 -7.86
N VAL A 426 -49.47 8.36 -7.50
CA VAL A 426 -48.96 8.09 -6.13
C VAL A 426 -48.08 9.24 -5.67
N GLU A 427 -48.32 9.68 -4.46
CA GLU A 427 -47.50 10.65 -3.74
C GLU A 427 -46.39 9.91 -2.97
N VAL A 428 -45.15 10.38 -3.08
CA VAL A 428 -43.98 9.80 -2.42
C VAL A 428 -43.51 10.74 -1.31
N ARG A 429 -43.42 10.22 -0.08
CA ARG A 429 -43.00 10.98 1.09
C ARG A 429 -41.86 10.31 1.85
N ALA A 430 -40.99 11.12 2.45
CA ALA A 430 -39.99 10.72 3.43
C ALA A 430 -40.05 11.69 4.63
N ASP A 431 -40.11 11.16 5.85
CA ASP A 431 -40.14 11.91 7.12
C ASP A 431 -41.19 13.04 7.11
N GLY A 432 -42.35 12.76 6.50
CA GLY A 432 -43.45 13.72 6.32
C GLY A 432 -43.27 14.72 5.17
N VAL A 433 -42.09 14.81 4.55
CA VAL A 433 -41.79 15.69 3.40
C VAL A 433 -42.29 15.07 2.10
N LEU A 434 -42.97 15.86 1.27
CA LEU A 434 -43.37 15.47 -0.09
C LEU A 434 -42.17 15.52 -1.03
N LEU A 435 -41.76 14.36 -1.57
CA LEU A 435 -40.67 14.26 -2.55
C LEU A 435 -41.17 14.46 -3.99
N GLY A 436 -42.40 14.02 -4.27
CA GLY A 436 -43.07 14.25 -5.54
C GLY A 436 -44.26 13.33 -5.78
N VAL A 437 -44.85 13.43 -6.96
CA VAL A 437 -46.01 12.63 -7.40
C VAL A 437 -45.64 11.89 -8.68
N ILE A 438 -45.84 10.57 -8.71
CA ILE A 438 -45.66 9.74 -9.89
C ILE A 438 -47.01 9.49 -10.57
N ASP A 439 -47.04 9.66 -11.89
CA ASP A 439 -48.13 9.22 -12.76
C ASP A 439 -47.63 8.00 -13.53
N VAL A 440 -48.13 6.80 -13.20
CA VAL A 440 -47.55 5.55 -13.73
C VAL A 440 -48.22 5.18 -15.05
N PRO A 441 -47.54 5.31 -16.21
CA PRO A 441 -48.14 5.08 -17.51
C PRO A 441 -48.58 3.61 -17.67
N GLU A 442 -49.46 3.36 -18.65
CA GLU A 442 -49.93 2.00 -18.94
C GLU A 442 -48.75 1.12 -19.36
N THR A 443 -48.48 0.09 -18.57
CA THR A 443 -47.52 -0.95 -18.95
C THR A 443 -48.14 -2.35 -18.94
N VAL A 444 -49.40 -2.46 -18.49
CA VAL A 444 -50.19 -3.69 -18.47
C VAL A 444 -51.59 -3.42 -19.04
N THR A 445 -51.87 -3.95 -20.23
CA THR A 445 -53.23 -3.98 -20.80
C THR A 445 -53.94 -5.24 -20.28
N TYR A 446 -55.07 -5.06 -19.60
CA TYR A 446 -56.10 -6.03 -19.20
C TYR A 446 -55.78 -7.54 -19.23
N PHE A 447 -56.05 -8.24 -18.11
CA PHE A 447 -56.02 -9.70 -17.99
C PHE A 447 -57.10 -10.40 -18.85
N VAL A 448 -56.88 -10.49 -20.16
CA VAL A 448 -57.44 -11.56 -21.01
C VAL A 448 -56.37 -12.00 -22.02
N GLY A 449 -55.53 -12.97 -21.61
CA GLY A 449 -54.71 -13.77 -22.54
C GLY A 449 -53.36 -13.18 -22.98
N THR A 450 -52.29 -13.86 -22.56
CA THR A 450 -50.96 -13.97 -23.21
C THR A 450 -50.34 -12.73 -23.91
N GLN A 451 -50.52 -11.50 -23.42
CA GLN A 451 -49.78 -10.34 -23.92
C GLN A 451 -48.58 -9.96 -23.03
N ALA A 452 -47.54 -9.44 -23.68
CA ALA A 452 -46.24 -9.17 -23.10
C ALA A 452 -46.30 -8.01 -22.09
N TRP A 453 -45.72 -8.24 -20.91
CA TRP A 453 -45.47 -7.21 -19.92
C TRP A 453 -44.44 -6.21 -20.47
N ASN A 454 -44.81 -4.94 -20.57
CA ASN A 454 -43.83 -3.88 -20.78
C ASN A 454 -43.10 -3.64 -19.45
N GLY A 455 -41.78 -3.50 -19.48
CA GLY A 455 -40.95 -3.36 -18.27
C GLY A 455 -41.33 -2.17 -17.39
N PRO A 456 -40.93 -2.15 -16.11
CA PRO A 456 -41.26 -1.08 -15.17
C PRO A 456 -40.68 0.26 -15.60
N THR A 457 -41.36 1.35 -15.24
CA THR A 457 -40.80 2.71 -15.29
C THR A 457 -40.15 3.00 -13.95
N THR A 458 -38.90 3.46 -13.97
CA THR A 458 -38.15 3.84 -12.77
C THR A 458 -38.29 5.33 -12.49
N TYR A 459 -38.71 5.67 -11.28
CA TYR A 459 -38.79 7.03 -10.76
C TYR A 459 -37.68 7.25 -9.73
N ARG A 460 -37.09 8.45 -9.70
CA ARG A 460 -35.99 8.80 -8.80
C ARG A 460 -36.33 10.04 -7.98
N PHE A 461 -36.09 9.98 -6.68
CA PHE A 461 -36.32 11.08 -5.74
C PHE A 461 -35.07 11.33 -4.90
N ALA A 462 -34.73 12.60 -4.74
CA ALA A 462 -33.78 13.07 -3.75
C ALA A 462 -34.48 13.13 -2.38
N VAL A 463 -33.93 12.46 -1.37
CA VAL A 463 -34.37 12.56 0.04
C VAL A 463 -33.47 13.58 0.75
N PRO A 464 -33.98 14.78 1.08
CA PRO A 464 -33.16 15.83 1.68
C PRO A 464 -33.01 15.63 3.20
N GLY A 465 -31.75 15.60 3.67
CA GLY A 465 -31.41 15.91 5.07
C GLY A 465 -31.82 14.91 6.15
N GLY A 466 -32.05 13.64 5.84
CA GLY A 466 -32.43 12.61 6.81
C GLY A 466 -31.57 11.35 6.70
N VAL A 467 -30.54 11.24 7.53
CA VAL A 467 -29.80 9.99 7.78
C VAL A 467 -29.71 9.85 9.30
N PRO A 468 -30.39 8.88 9.93
CA PRO A 468 -31.28 7.86 9.34
C PRO A 468 -32.59 8.42 8.74
N VAL A 469 -33.30 7.59 7.95
CA VAL A 469 -34.67 7.88 7.45
C VAL A 469 -35.66 7.13 8.32
N ASP A 470 -36.60 7.82 8.96
CA ASP A 470 -37.47 7.24 9.97
C ASP A 470 -38.85 6.83 9.41
N ASP A 471 -39.30 7.43 8.30
CA ASP A 471 -40.62 7.19 7.72
C ASP A 471 -40.66 7.37 6.19
N LEU A 472 -40.68 6.30 5.40
CA LEU A 472 -40.87 6.36 3.94
C LEU A 472 -42.23 5.79 3.50
N ARG A 473 -43.01 6.58 2.74
CA ARG A 473 -44.40 6.27 2.38
C ARG A 473 -44.74 6.48 0.92
N LEU A 474 -45.55 5.57 0.38
CA LEU A 474 -46.24 5.70 -0.90
C LEU A 474 -47.75 5.84 -0.68
N VAL A 475 -48.33 6.96 -1.12
CA VAL A 475 -49.73 7.34 -0.88
C VAL A 475 -50.49 7.48 -2.22
N PRO A 476 -51.37 6.54 -2.59
CA PRO A 476 -52.19 6.65 -3.80
C PRO A 476 -53.12 7.88 -3.78
N LEU A 477 -53.17 8.61 -4.89
CA LEU A 477 -53.96 9.85 -5.03
C LEU A 477 -55.26 9.65 -5.82
N ASN A 478 -55.35 8.63 -6.66
CA ASN A 478 -56.58 8.26 -7.36
C ASN A 478 -56.78 6.75 -7.30
N HIS A 479 -57.88 6.33 -6.68
CA HIS A 479 -58.26 4.92 -6.56
C HIS A 479 -59.65 4.74 -7.17
N GLU A 480 -59.78 3.80 -8.11
CA GLU A 480 -61.06 3.46 -8.72
C GLU A 480 -61.02 2.00 -9.18
N GLY A 481 -62.08 1.25 -8.91
CA GLY A 481 -62.22 -0.14 -9.33
C GLY A 481 -63.67 -0.54 -9.57
N ARG A 482 -63.92 -1.28 -10.66
CA ARG A 482 -65.23 -1.76 -11.11
C ARG A 482 -65.26 -3.28 -11.15
N GLY A 483 -65.03 -3.91 -9.99
CA GLY A 483 -65.11 -5.36 -9.80
C GLY A 483 -63.76 -6.07 -9.90
N ALA A 484 -63.77 -7.39 -10.12
CA ALA A 484 -62.56 -8.21 -10.03
C ALA A 484 -61.55 -8.01 -11.18
N GLN A 485 -61.94 -7.33 -12.26
CA GLN A 485 -61.16 -7.28 -13.51
C GLN A 485 -60.94 -5.86 -14.07
N GLU A 486 -61.56 -4.82 -13.51
CA GLU A 486 -61.44 -3.43 -14.01
C GLU A 486 -60.91 -2.50 -12.92
N ASN A 487 -59.60 -2.57 -12.66
CA ASN A 487 -58.98 -1.91 -11.50
C ASN A 487 -57.76 -1.08 -11.86
N ARG A 488 -57.70 0.14 -11.30
CA ARG A 488 -56.53 1.04 -11.39
C ARG A 488 -55.45 0.57 -10.41
N ASN A 489 -54.73 -0.48 -10.78
CA ASN A 489 -53.69 -1.09 -9.96
C ASN A 489 -52.31 -0.46 -10.21
N LEU A 490 -51.54 -0.31 -9.13
CA LEU A 490 -50.11 -0.07 -9.16
C LEU A 490 -49.34 -1.33 -8.78
N TYR A 491 -48.39 -1.73 -9.62
CA TYR A 491 -47.48 -2.85 -9.40
C TYR A 491 -46.10 -2.28 -9.08
N LEU A 492 -45.51 -2.67 -7.94
CA LEU A 492 -44.15 -2.28 -7.54
C LEU A 492 -43.20 -3.44 -7.79
N GLN A 493 -42.18 -3.22 -8.61
CA GLN A 493 -41.18 -4.23 -8.97
C GLN A 493 -39.87 -4.05 -8.22
N SER A 494 -39.47 -2.81 -7.95
CA SER A 494 -38.30 -2.50 -7.14
C SER A 494 -38.52 -1.23 -6.35
N VAL A 495 -38.06 -1.22 -5.10
CA VAL A 495 -37.91 0.00 -4.32
C VAL A 495 -36.55 -0.07 -3.66
N THR A 496 -35.67 0.87 -3.97
CA THR A 496 -34.32 0.93 -3.42
C THR A 496 -34.04 2.30 -2.83
N LEU A 497 -33.36 2.34 -1.69
CA LEU A 497 -32.83 3.56 -1.10
C LEU A 497 -31.31 3.48 -1.14
N ASP A 498 -30.70 4.34 -1.95
CA ASP A 498 -29.26 4.31 -2.26
C ASP A 498 -28.75 2.92 -2.69
N GLY A 499 -29.55 2.26 -3.54
CA GLY A 499 -29.26 0.91 -4.04
C GLY A 499 -29.61 -0.24 -3.09
N ILE A 500 -29.99 0.02 -1.83
CA ILE A 500 -30.42 -1.01 -0.88
C ILE A 500 -31.90 -1.33 -1.12
N VAL A 501 -32.21 -2.60 -1.33
CA VAL A 501 -33.59 -3.07 -1.53
C VAL A 501 -34.40 -2.87 -0.26
N LEU A 502 -35.44 -2.05 -0.35
CA LEU A 502 -36.40 -1.91 0.73
C LEU A 502 -37.43 -3.04 0.64
N SER A 503 -37.63 -3.72 1.77
CA SER A 503 -38.74 -4.65 1.89
C SER A 503 -40.03 -3.84 2.09
N PRO A 504 -41.05 -4.01 1.24
CA PRO A 504 -42.34 -3.39 1.51
C PRO A 504 -42.97 -4.06 2.73
N VAL A 505 -43.30 -3.26 3.75
CA VAL A 505 -44.00 -3.73 4.96
C VAL A 505 -45.15 -2.78 5.20
N GLY A 506 -46.38 -3.22 4.90
CA GLY A 506 -47.53 -2.37 5.13
C GLY A 506 -48.85 -3.09 5.01
N GLU A 507 -49.82 -2.62 5.79
CA GLU A 507 -51.19 -3.09 5.78
C GLU A 507 -51.94 -2.48 4.60
N MET A 508 -52.22 -3.28 3.57
CA MET A 508 -53.12 -2.85 2.49
C MET A 508 -54.56 -3.11 2.91
N PHE A 509 -55.38 -2.07 3.00
CA PHE A 509 -56.80 -2.22 3.36
C PHE A 509 -57.68 -2.06 2.13
N GLY A 510 -58.55 -3.03 1.85
CA GLY A 510 -59.62 -2.89 0.85
C GLY A 510 -60.58 -1.73 1.18
N LEU A 511 -61.43 -1.35 0.24
CA LEU A 511 -62.48 -0.32 0.44
C LEU A 511 -63.43 -0.62 1.62
N ASP A 512 -63.44 -1.87 2.11
CA ASP A 512 -64.18 -2.36 3.26
C ASP A 512 -63.37 -2.39 4.58
N GLY A 513 -62.12 -1.92 4.56
CA GLY A 513 -61.24 -1.87 5.73
C GLY A 513 -60.59 -3.22 6.11
N ARG A 514 -60.55 -4.21 5.20
CA ARG A 514 -59.88 -5.51 5.44
C ARG A 514 -58.46 -5.59 4.87
N LEU A 515 -57.57 -6.23 5.61
CA LEU A 515 -56.17 -6.48 5.25
C LEU A 515 -56.06 -7.40 4.01
N LEU A 516 -55.30 -6.99 3.00
CA LEU A 516 -54.98 -7.74 1.78
C LEU A 516 -53.51 -8.20 1.85
N GLY A 517 -53.25 -9.51 1.73
CA GLY A 517 -51.92 -10.13 1.82
C GLY A 517 -50.99 -9.82 0.63
N SER A 518 -49.68 -10.00 0.85
CA SER A 518 -48.58 -9.55 -0.03
C SER A 518 -48.54 -10.23 -1.41
N GLY A 519 -48.31 -9.41 -2.45
CA GLY A 519 -48.18 -9.84 -3.85
C GLY A 519 -48.51 -8.76 -4.87
N GLN A 520 -47.77 -7.63 -4.85
CA GLN A 520 -47.64 -6.65 -5.93
C GLN A 520 -48.93 -6.09 -6.59
N ALA A 521 -49.88 -5.54 -5.82
CA ALA A 521 -50.88 -4.61 -6.37
C ALA A 521 -51.41 -3.67 -5.27
N LEU A 522 -51.11 -2.37 -5.35
CA LEU A 522 -51.74 -1.35 -4.51
C LEU A 522 -53.13 -1.05 -5.10
N TYR A 523 -54.19 -1.61 -4.50
CA TYR A 523 -55.57 -1.50 -5.02
C TYR A 523 -56.49 -0.60 -4.17
N ALA A 524 -56.07 -0.02 -3.05
CA ALA A 524 -57.03 0.62 -2.15
C ALA A 524 -56.50 1.79 -1.34
N SER A 525 -57.43 2.53 -0.71
CA SER A 525 -57.35 3.89 -0.17
C SER A 525 -56.46 4.10 1.06
N GLY A 526 -55.35 3.35 1.18
CA GLY A 526 -54.37 3.44 2.28
C GLY A 526 -53.03 4.03 1.85
N HIS A 527 -51.96 3.74 2.60
CA HIS A 527 -50.58 4.02 2.23
C HIS A 527 -49.72 2.77 2.42
N LEU A 528 -48.64 2.66 1.67
CA LEU A 528 -47.62 1.63 1.89
C LEU A 528 -46.44 2.26 2.62
N ALA A 529 -46.12 1.75 3.81
CA ALA A 529 -44.86 2.01 4.48
C ALA A 529 -43.77 1.07 3.93
N LEU A 530 -42.55 1.54 3.89
CA LEU A 530 -41.38 0.76 3.51
C LEU A 530 -40.57 0.54 4.79
N SER A 531 -39.87 -0.60 4.92
CA SER A 531 -38.97 -0.80 6.07
C SER A 531 -37.58 -0.31 5.68
N GLU A 532 -37.11 0.70 6.40
CA GLU A 532 -35.79 1.29 6.28
C GLU A 532 -34.77 0.54 7.14
N ASP A 533 -35.16 -0.46 7.93
CA ASP A 533 -34.28 -1.15 8.89
C ASP A 533 -32.99 -1.67 8.27
N ALA A 534 -33.03 -2.16 7.03
CA ALA A 534 -31.82 -2.59 6.31
C ALA A 534 -30.93 -1.42 5.90
N TYR A 535 -31.52 -0.29 5.53
CA TYR A 535 -30.81 0.95 5.20
C TYR A 535 -30.27 1.61 6.48
N ASN A 536 -31.11 1.81 7.50
CA ASN A 536 -30.74 2.36 8.80
C ASN A 536 -29.78 1.44 9.56
N GLY A 537 -29.83 0.12 9.36
CA GLY A 537 -28.86 -0.82 9.88
C GLY A 537 -27.48 -0.65 9.23
N ARG A 538 -27.42 -0.41 7.91
CA ARG A 538 -26.17 -0.04 7.23
C ARG A 538 -25.70 1.34 7.66
N VAL A 539 -26.60 2.30 7.84
CA VAL A 539 -26.28 3.64 8.38
C VAL A 539 -25.75 3.54 9.80
N ALA A 540 -26.32 2.68 10.65
CA ALA A 540 -25.84 2.45 12.02
C ALA A 540 -24.42 1.85 12.07
N GLN A 541 -24.06 1.05 11.06
CA GLN A 541 -22.68 0.60 10.85
C GLN A 541 -21.74 1.70 10.33
N LEU A 542 -22.27 2.86 9.91
CA LEU A 542 -21.49 4.04 9.52
C LEU A 542 -21.36 5.07 10.68
N VAL A 543 -21.83 4.75 11.90
CA VAL A 543 -21.71 5.60 13.11
C VAL A 543 -20.74 5.01 14.15
N HIS A 544 -20.13 3.87 13.84
CA HIS A 544 -18.99 3.30 14.56
C HIS A 544 -17.88 3.18 13.52
N ASP A 545 -16.92 4.08 13.61
CA ASP A 545 -15.74 4.21 12.76
C ASP A 545 -14.54 4.16 13.72
N ASP A 546 -14.43 3.06 14.46
CA ASP A 546 -13.47 2.92 15.55
C ASP A 546 -12.17 2.32 14.99
N ASP A 547 -11.18 3.18 14.71
CA ASP A 547 -9.98 2.76 14.00
C ASP A 547 -8.82 2.34 14.93
N VAL A 548 -7.93 1.50 14.39
CA VAL A 548 -6.63 1.21 15.01
C VAL A 548 -5.53 1.69 14.07
N LEU A 549 -4.81 2.73 14.49
CA LEU A 549 -3.69 3.31 13.75
C LEU A 549 -2.38 2.94 14.44
N ASP A 550 -1.50 2.28 13.70
CA ASP A 550 -0.15 1.91 14.12
C ASP A 550 0.85 2.61 13.20
N GLY A 551 1.54 3.65 13.69
CA GLY A 551 2.46 4.43 12.86
C GLY A 551 3.66 3.61 12.42
N GLY A 552 4.22 2.81 13.32
CA GLY A 552 5.41 2.02 13.05
C GLY A 552 6.67 2.77 13.46
N ALA A 553 7.64 2.88 12.55
CA ALA A 553 8.96 3.43 12.86
C ALA A 553 9.22 4.73 12.11
N GLY A 554 9.11 5.86 12.80
CA GLY A 554 9.52 7.17 12.28
C GLY A 554 8.86 8.27 13.08
N GLN A 555 8.48 9.36 12.43
CA GLN A 555 7.65 10.41 13.01
C GLN A 555 6.26 10.41 12.39
N ASP A 556 5.36 9.69 13.04
CA ASP A 556 4.06 9.38 12.46
C ASP A 556 2.98 10.37 12.91
N THR A 557 2.07 10.66 12.00
CA THR A 557 0.98 11.61 12.21
C THR A 557 -0.37 10.94 11.99
N ALA A 558 -1.17 10.81 13.04
CA ALA A 558 -2.60 10.55 12.91
C ALA A 558 -3.33 11.85 12.57
N VAL A 559 -4.16 11.84 11.53
CA VAL A 559 -4.81 13.03 10.98
C VAL A 559 -6.32 12.96 11.15
N PHE A 560 -6.87 13.98 11.78
CA PHE A 560 -8.29 14.10 12.11
C PHE A 560 -8.93 15.27 11.35
N ALA A 561 -10.13 15.03 10.84
CA ALA A 561 -10.87 15.96 9.97
C ALA A 561 -11.33 17.26 10.66
N GLY A 562 -11.65 17.20 11.95
CA GLY A 562 -12.22 18.31 12.71
C GLY A 562 -11.20 19.17 13.46
N PRO A 563 -11.62 20.31 14.04
CA PRO A 563 -10.78 21.09 14.95
C PRO A 563 -10.53 20.34 16.27
N ARG A 564 -9.40 20.56 16.94
CA ARG A 564 -9.03 19.89 18.22
C ARG A 564 -10.14 19.93 19.27
N SER A 565 -10.94 21.00 19.32
CA SER A 565 -12.05 21.15 20.28
C SER A 565 -13.19 20.14 20.08
N ALA A 566 -13.27 19.50 18.92
CA ALA A 566 -14.25 18.45 18.63
C ALA A 566 -13.87 17.11 19.26
N TYR A 567 -12.62 16.91 19.68
CA TYR A 567 -12.11 15.61 20.10
C TYR A 567 -11.80 15.57 21.60
N THR A 568 -11.88 14.37 22.17
CA THR A 568 -11.23 13.99 23.43
C THR A 568 -9.92 13.29 23.10
N VAL A 569 -8.85 13.57 23.85
CA VAL A 569 -7.62 12.77 23.76
C VAL A 569 -7.34 12.15 25.12
N ALA A 570 -7.14 10.84 25.15
CA ALA A 570 -6.78 10.11 26.35
C ALA A 570 -5.45 9.36 26.18
N SER A 571 -4.66 9.29 27.25
CA SER A 571 -3.47 8.44 27.33
C SER A 571 -3.74 7.30 28.30
N ARG A 572 -3.69 6.05 27.80
CA ARG A 572 -4.01 4.85 28.59
C ARG A 572 -3.11 3.68 28.20
N GLY A 573 -2.38 3.13 29.18
CA GLY A 573 -1.62 1.89 28.96
C GLY A 573 -0.57 1.95 27.85
N GLY A 574 0.06 3.12 27.64
CA GLY A 574 1.09 3.32 26.61
C GLY A 574 0.56 3.59 25.20
N ALA A 575 -0.76 3.64 25.02
CA ALA A 575 -1.42 4.05 23.78
C ALA A 575 -2.18 5.37 23.98
N PHE A 576 -2.48 6.04 22.87
CA PHE A 576 -3.43 7.15 22.86
C PHE A 576 -4.78 6.68 22.33
N GLU A 577 -5.84 7.27 22.86
CA GLU A 577 -7.20 7.10 22.39
C GLU A 577 -7.73 8.49 21.99
N VAL A 578 -8.33 8.59 20.80
CA VAL A 578 -8.96 9.82 20.32
C VAL A 578 -10.44 9.53 20.11
N VAL A 579 -11.31 10.43 20.59
CA VAL A 579 -12.77 10.24 20.49
C VAL A 579 -13.39 11.51 19.94
N ASP A 580 -14.07 11.40 18.80
CA ASP A 580 -14.87 12.50 18.27
C ASP A 580 -16.14 12.73 19.11
N ARG A 581 -16.33 13.97 19.57
CA ARG A 581 -17.49 14.38 20.39
C ARG A 581 -18.64 14.94 19.54
N LEU A 582 -18.41 15.23 18.26
CA LEU A 582 -19.29 16.02 17.40
C LEU A 582 -19.63 15.37 16.05
N GLY A 583 -18.88 14.37 15.59
CA GLY A 583 -19.03 13.71 14.30
C GLY A 583 -19.13 12.18 14.35
N SER A 584 -18.72 11.52 13.27
CA SER A 584 -18.88 10.08 13.01
C SER A 584 -17.61 9.25 13.20
N ASP A 585 -16.49 9.90 13.56
CA ASP A 585 -15.12 9.36 13.67
C ASP A 585 -14.93 8.35 14.82
N GLY A 586 -16.00 7.96 15.51
CA GLY A 586 -15.93 6.92 16.54
C GLY A 586 -14.89 7.14 17.65
N HIS A 587 -14.25 6.04 18.03
CA HIS A 587 -13.23 5.90 19.06
C HIS A 587 -11.97 5.23 18.49
N ASP A 588 -10.95 6.05 18.22
CA ASP A 588 -9.68 5.60 17.65
C ASP A 588 -8.68 5.19 18.70
N ARG A 589 -7.90 4.16 18.38
CA ARG A 589 -6.75 3.70 19.15
C ARG A 589 -5.47 3.90 18.36
N LEU A 590 -4.54 4.64 18.95
CA LEU A 590 -3.26 5.00 18.33
C LEU A 590 -2.09 4.31 19.03
N VAL A 591 -1.22 3.69 18.24
CA VAL A 591 0.00 3.00 18.65
C VAL A 591 1.15 3.57 17.82
N ASP A 592 2.29 3.86 18.45
CA ASP A 592 3.49 4.39 17.77
C ASP A 592 3.16 5.61 16.87
N ILE A 593 2.46 6.60 17.44
CA ILE A 593 2.12 7.88 16.77
C ILE A 593 2.74 9.05 17.55
N GLU A 594 3.54 9.87 16.87
CA GLU A 594 4.21 11.04 17.45
C GLU A 594 3.36 12.31 17.36
N PHE A 595 2.45 12.43 16.41
CA PHE A 595 1.69 13.66 16.17
C PHE A 595 0.20 13.42 15.93
N LEU A 596 -0.64 14.30 16.50
CA LEU A 596 -2.05 14.45 16.14
C LEU A 596 -2.21 15.71 15.30
N ALA A 597 -2.64 15.58 14.06
CA ALA A 597 -2.97 16.72 13.21
C ALA A 597 -4.49 16.90 13.13
N PHE A 598 -5.00 17.95 13.76
CA PHE A 598 -6.38 18.41 13.63
C PHE A 598 -6.48 19.50 12.56
N LEU A 599 -7.70 19.81 12.14
CA LEU A 599 -7.97 20.86 11.15
C LEU A 599 -7.33 22.22 11.50
N ASP A 600 -7.25 22.53 12.78
CA ASP A 600 -6.80 23.83 13.25
C ASP A 600 -5.38 23.82 13.84
N GLN A 601 -4.85 22.68 14.28
CA GLN A 601 -3.54 22.60 14.93
C GLN A 601 -2.95 21.19 14.93
N THR A 602 -1.63 21.10 15.07
CA THR A 602 -0.89 19.84 15.27
C THR A 602 -0.32 19.79 16.68
N VAL A 603 -0.53 18.68 17.38
CA VAL A 603 -0.04 18.45 18.75
C VAL A 603 0.91 17.26 18.74
N ALA A 604 2.07 17.40 19.38
CA ALA A 604 3.00 16.30 19.58
C ALA A 604 2.63 15.45 20.79
N LEU A 605 2.76 14.13 20.66
CA LEU A 605 2.47 13.11 21.66
C LEU A 605 3.72 12.55 22.34
N GLN A 606 4.90 12.89 21.83
CA GLN A 606 6.16 12.43 22.40
C GLN A 606 6.82 13.51 23.27
N SER A 607 7.28 13.10 24.45
CA SER A 607 8.11 13.95 25.30
C SER A 607 9.59 13.88 24.87
N PRO A 608 10.36 14.97 25.02
CA PRO A 608 11.78 14.96 24.70
C PRO A 608 12.51 13.96 25.62
N PRO A 609 13.47 13.18 25.09
CA PRO A 609 14.21 12.23 25.89
C PRO A 609 14.99 12.95 27.00
N ARG A 610 15.05 12.32 28.19
CA ARG A 610 15.86 12.85 29.29
C ARG A 610 17.34 12.78 28.93
N THR A 611 18.06 13.87 29.14
CA THR A 611 19.52 13.95 28.90
C THR A 611 20.36 13.33 30.01
N ALA A 612 19.74 13.05 31.17
CA ALA A 612 20.36 12.36 32.30
C ALA A 612 19.33 11.57 33.10
N ALA A 613 19.78 10.50 33.76
CA ALA A 613 18.96 9.78 34.72
C ALA A 613 18.57 10.71 35.89
N PRO A 614 17.31 10.64 36.38
CA PRO A 614 16.92 11.33 37.61
C PRO A 614 17.85 10.97 38.78
N ALA A 615 18.24 11.98 39.54
CA ALA A 615 19.03 11.82 40.75
C ALA A 615 18.51 12.74 41.85
N TYR A 616 18.73 12.34 43.10
CA TYR A 616 18.34 13.10 44.28
C TYR A 616 18.84 14.55 44.19
N ALA A 617 17.97 15.51 44.51
CA ALA A 617 18.27 16.94 44.55
C ALA A 617 18.90 17.54 43.27
N SER A 618 18.69 16.91 42.10
CA SER A 618 19.42 17.27 40.87
C SER A 618 18.60 18.04 39.83
N SER A 619 17.32 17.73 39.65
CA SER A 619 16.46 18.38 38.65
C SER A 619 15.09 18.77 39.23
N PRO A 620 14.61 20.01 39.01
CA PRO A 620 13.32 20.47 39.54
C PRO A 620 12.12 20.08 38.67
N GLY A 621 12.29 19.43 37.51
CA GLY A 621 11.20 19.28 36.55
C GLY A 621 11.19 17.98 35.74
N PHE A 622 11.95 16.95 36.11
CA PHE A 622 12.05 15.73 35.30
C PHE A 622 10.74 14.90 35.24
N LEU A 623 9.77 15.17 36.12
CA LEU A 623 8.42 14.61 36.13
C LEU A 623 7.38 15.50 35.44
N PHE A 624 7.80 16.62 34.82
CA PHE A 624 6.92 17.45 34.01
C PHE A 624 6.54 16.68 32.74
N ASP A 625 5.25 16.68 32.43
CA ASP A 625 4.70 16.05 31.24
C ASP A 625 4.31 17.15 30.24
N PRO A 626 5.19 17.48 29.27
CA PRO A 626 4.91 18.54 28.30
C PRO A 626 3.76 18.17 27.36
N VAL A 627 3.54 16.88 27.10
CA VAL A 627 2.48 16.39 26.22
C VAL A 627 1.12 16.59 26.88
N HIS A 628 0.96 16.12 28.13
CA HIS A 628 -0.23 16.41 28.94
C HIS A 628 -0.47 17.92 29.05
N TYR A 629 0.60 18.68 29.33
CA TYR A 629 0.48 20.13 29.49
C TYR A 629 -0.07 20.80 28.23
N LEU A 630 0.41 20.47 27.04
CA LEU A 630 -0.08 21.07 25.80
C LEU A 630 -1.47 20.54 25.41
N LEU A 631 -1.74 19.25 25.62
CA LEU A 631 -3.06 18.67 25.35
C LEU A 631 -4.16 19.24 26.25
N ALA A 632 -3.86 19.51 27.53
CA ALA A 632 -4.79 20.14 28.48
C ALA A 632 -4.95 21.65 28.26
N ASN A 633 -4.10 22.28 27.44
CA ASN A 633 -4.04 23.72 27.23
C ASN A 633 -3.89 24.03 25.72
N PRO A 634 -4.89 23.66 24.89
CA PRO A 634 -4.77 23.65 23.43
C PRO A 634 -4.54 25.03 22.81
N GLU A 635 -4.87 26.12 23.52
CA GLU A 635 -4.57 27.48 23.06
C GLU A 635 -3.07 27.79 23.01
N LEU A 636 -2.24 27.04 23.75
CA LEU A 636 -0.79 27.25 23.80
C LEU A 636 -0.06 26.60 22.62
N VAL A 637 -0.61 25.54 22.03
CA VAL A 637 0.05 24.67 21.02
C VAL A 637 0.65 25.46 19.86
N ARG A 638 0.01 26.55 19.41
CA ARG A 638 0.53 27.39 18.31
C ARG A 638 1.70 28.29 18.69
N SER A 639 1.97 28.46 19.98
CA SER A 639 2.93 29.42 20.52
C SER A 639 4.00 28.81 21.43
N VAL A 640 3.77 27.58 21.90
CA VAL A 640 4.63 26.87 22.85
C VAL A 640 4.87 25.47 22.31
N SER A 641 6.12 25.17 21.96
CA SER A 641 6.55 23.82 21.60
C SER A 641 6.69 22.93 22.85
N VAL A 642 6.78 21.62 22.64
CA VAL A 642 7.03 20.63 23.71
C VAL A 642 8.29 20.99 24.52
N ASP A 643 9.38 21.37 23.84
CA ASP A 643 10.64 21.78 24.50
C ASP A 643 10.52 23.06 25.33
N ALA A 644 9.61 23.97 24.94
CA ALA A 644 9.37 25.23 25.63
C ALA A 644 8.33 25.14 26.74
N ALA A 645 7.57 24.04 26.82
CA ALA A 645 6.45 23.88 27.74
C ALA A 645 6.86 23.99 29.22
N TRP A 646 8.03 23.43 29.59
CA TRP A 646 8.56 23.56 30.96
C TRP A 646 8.85 25.01 31.35
N ALA A 647 9.46 25.77 30.43
CA ALA A 647 9.75 27.19 30.65
C ALA A 647 8.45 28.00 30.80
N HIS A 648 7.43 27.69 29.99
CA HIS A 648 6.13 28.33 30.09
C HIS A 648 5.44 28.01 31.43
N TYR A 649 5.40 26.73 31.82
CA TYR A 649 4.80 26.29 33.09
C TYR A 649 5.41 27.01 34.29
N THR A 650 6.75 27.04 34.38
CA THR A 650 7.44 27.65 35.52
C THR A 650 7.34 29.18 35.54
N ALA A 651 7.30 29.83 34.38
CA ALA A 651 7.19 31.29 34.30
C ALA A 651 5.78 31.80 34.63
N THR A 652 4.73 31.11 34.18
CA THR A 652 3.34 31.59 34.27
C THR A 652 2.34 30.48 34.52
N GLY A 653 2.45 29.34 33.85
CA GLY A 653 1.41 28.31 33.85
C GLY A 653 1.06 27.76 35.24
N ALA A 654 2.05 27.58 36.11
CA ALA A 654 1.85 27.13 37.48
C ALA A 654 1.05 28.15 38.32
N ALA A 655 1.30 29.45 38.13
CA ALA A 655 0.57 30.51 38.82
C ALA A 655 -0.87 30.67 38.30
N GLU A 656 -1.12 30.29 37.05
CA GLU A 656 -2.45 30.22 36.42
C GLU A 656 -3.24 28.96 36.83
N GLY A 657 -2.62 28.04 37.60
CA GLY A 657 -3.25 26.80 38.05
C GLY A 657 -3.24 25.67 37.02
N ARG A 658 -2.48 25.81 35.93
CA ARG A 658 -2.29 24.74 34.95
C ARG A 658 -1.48 23.61 35.59
N LEU A 659 -1.81 22.36 35.27
CA LEU A 659 -1.22 21.20 35.91
C LEU A 659 0.07 20.74 35.18
N PRO A 660 1.16 20.42 35.90
CA PRO A 660 2.41 19.98 35.28
C PRO A 660 2.37 18.56 34.71
N ASN A 661 1.41 17.76 35.17
CA ASN A 661 1.08 16.41 34.70
C ASN A 661 -0.32 16.04 35.24
N ALA A 662 -0.82 14.85 34.90
CA ALA A 662 -2.18 14.42 35.21
C ALA A 662 -2.50 14.12 36.69
N TRP A 663 -1.48 14.04 37.55
CA TRP A 663 -1.62 13.44 38.89
C TRP A 663 -1.04 14.26 40.04
N PHE A 664 -0.16 15.22 39.76
CA PHE A 664 0.38 16.11 40.78
C PHE A 664 -0.63 17.17 41.18
N ASP A 665 -0.96 17.23 42.46
CA ASP A 665 -1.88 18.22 43.03
C ASP A 665 -1.13 19.06 44.05
N ALA A 666 -0.75 20.29 43.66
CA ALA A 666 0.02 21.19 44.50
C ALA A 666 -0.71 21.55 45.80
N ALA A 667 -2.02 21.79 45.74
CA ALA A 667 -2.81 22.18 46.90
C ALA A 667 -2.91 21.02 47.90
N TRP A 668 -3.19 19.81 47.39
CA TRP A 668 -3.22 18.60 48.20
C TRP A 668 -1.84 18.30 48.79
N TYR A 669 -0.78 18.40 48.00
CA TYR A 669 0.58 18.12 48.42
C TYR A 669 1.04 19.05 49.56
N ALA A 670 0.79 20.36 49.43
CA ALA A 670 1.08 21.33 50.49
C ALA A 670 0.23 21.13 51.75
N GLN A 671 -1.01 20.65 51.61
CA GLN A 671 -1.88 20.33 52.74
C GLN A 671 -1.46 19.05 53.45
N ARG A 672 -1.01 18.04 52.70
CA ARG A 672 -0.62 16.72 53.23
C ARG A 672 0.68 16.78 54.03
N TRP A 673 1.62 17.63 53.60
CA TRP A 673 2.97 17.75 54.14
C TRP A 673 3.18 19.12 54.76
N THR A 674 3.09 19.18 56.09
CA THR A 674 2.97 20.44 56.82
C THR A 674 4.20 21.35 56.69
N ASP A 675 5.37 20.79 56.44
CA ASP A 675 6.62 21.49 56.12
C ASP A 675 6.52 22.36 54.85
N LEU A 676 5.57 22.04 53.96
CA LEU A 676 5.35 22.75 52.69
C LEU A 676 4.23 23.79 52.74
N THR A 677 3.54 23.92 53.88
CA THR A 677 2.47 24.92 54.10
C THR A 677 2.85 26.36 53.73
N PRO A 678 4.10 26.84 53.94
CA PRO A 678 4.52 28.18 53.51
C PRO A 678 4.45 28.39 51.99
N PHE A 679 4.57 27.33 51.20
CA PHE A 679 4.58 27.37 49.72
C PHE A 679 3.21 27.05 49.10
N ARG A 680 2.13 26.95 49.89
CA ARG A 680 0.79 26.54 49.41
C ARG A 680 0.18 27.40 48.29
N THR A 681 0.72 28.60 48.05
CA THR A 681 0.31 29.51 46.96
C THR A 681 1.32 29.56 45.82
N ASP A 682 2.31 28.68 45.82
CA ASP A 682 3.38 28.59 44.82
C ASP A 682 3.49 27.16 44.27
N PRO A 683 2.63 26.80 43.30
CA PRO A 683 2.61 25.45 42.71
C PRO A 683 3.91 25.08 41.99
N ALA A 684 4.63 26.04 41.41
CA ALA A 684 5.91 25.79 40.75
C ALA A 684 6.96 25.32 41.76
N THR A 685 7.07 26.01 42.91
CA THR A 685 7.99 25.61 43.98
C THR A 685 7.61 24.26 44.59
N LEU A 686 6.31 23.98 44.76
CA LEU A 686 5.84 22.69 45.27
C LEU A 686 6.18 21.53 44.32
N PHE A 687 5.99 21.73 43.02
CA PHE A 687 6.37 20.75 42.01
C PHE A 687 7.89 20.54 41.96
N ALA A 688 8.65 21.63 42.00
CA ALA A 688 10.12 21.58 42.08
C ALA A 688 10.60 20.82 43.32
N HIS A 689 10.01 21.07 44.49
CA HIS A 689 10.29 20.31 45.71
C HIS A 689 10.00 18.83 45.53
N TYR A 690 8.89 18.46 44.90
CA TYR A 690 8.54 17.06 44.70
C TYR A 690 9.60 16.32 43.86
N ASN A 691 10.04 16.94 42.76
CA ASN A 691 11.09 16.39 41.90
C ASN A 691 12.45 16.29 42.64
N LEU A 692 12.85 17.34 43.36
CA LEU A 692 14.14 17.37 44.05
C LEU A 692 14.21 16.42 45.24
N TYR A 693 13.13 16.32 46.01
CA TYR A 693 13.11 15.64 47.32
C TYR A 693 11.91 14.71 47.50
N GLY A 694 10.70 15.20 47.22
CA GLY A 694 9.47 14.52 47.63
C GLY A 694 9.32 13.09 47.08
N VAL A 695 9.65 12.87 45.80
CA VAL A 695 9.58 11.53 45.19
C VAL A 695 10.57 10.56 45.82
N TRP A 696 11.78 11.02 46.13
CA TRP A 696 12.85 10.23 46.78
C TRP A 696 12.53 9.92 48.25
N GLU A 697 11.86 10.85 48.91
CA GLU A 697 11.33 10.69 50.27
C GLU A 697 10.09 9.77 50.34
N GLY A 698 9.62 9.25 49.20
CA GLY A 698 8.44 8.38 49.13
C GLY A 698 7.11 9.12 49.37
N ARG A 699 7.09 10.44 49.19
CA ARG A 699 5.88 11.23 49.44
C ARG A 699 4.84 10.98 48.34
N ALA A 700 3.59 10.83 48.77
CA ALA A 700 2.45 10.95 47.85
C ALA A 700 2.37 12.39 47.32
N ALA A 701 2.29 12.54 46.01
CA ALA A 701 2.22 13.83 45.30
C ALA A 701 0.80 14.34 45.05
N GLY A 702 -0.20 13.52 45.37
CA GLY A 702 -1.61 13.80 45.11
C GLY A 702 -2.49 12.69 45.69
N PRO A 703 -3.82 12.87 45.68
CA PRO A 703 -4.77 11.93 46.27
C PRO A 703 -4.68 10.52 45.65
N ARG A 704 -4.32 10.41 44.37
CA ARG A 704 -4.12 9.12 43.67
C ARG A 704 -3.09 8.21 44.37
N PHE A 705 -2.09 8.81 45.04
CA PHE A 705 -1.00 8.08 45.70
C PHE A 705 -1.18 7.94 47.22
N ALA A 706 -2.22 8.53 47.81
CA ALA A 706 -2.37 8.63 49.26
C ALA A 706 -2.37 7.28 50.00
N GLY A 707 -2.71 6.20 49.29
CA GLY A 707 -2.67 4.83 49.78
C GLY A 707 -1.90 3.88 48.89
N PHE A 708 -0.83 4.31 48.20
CA PHE A 708 -0.01 3.43 47.36
C PHE A 708 0.47 2.17 48.12
N ASP A 709 0.20 0.98 47.59
CA ASP A 709 0.62 -0.29 48.19
C ASP A 709 2.01 -0.69 47.69
N GLY A 710 3.04 -0.08 48.29
CA GLY A 710 4.43 -0.33 47.91
C GLY A 710 4.91 -1.75 48.21
N ALA A 711 4.32 -2.42 49.19
CA ALA A 711 4.67 -3.81 49.51
C ALA A 711 4.20 -4.75 48.40
N ARG A 712 2.95 -4.58 47.95
CA ARG A 712 2.43 -5.31 46.79
C ARG A 712 3.24 -4.98 45.53
N TYR A 713 3.50 -3.70 45.26
CA TYR A 713 4.25 -3.31 44.07
C TYR A 713 5.63 -3.99 43.98
N LEU A 714 6.38 -4.06 45.09
CA LEU A 714 7.67 -4.76 45.11
C LEU A 714 7.54 -6.29 45.07
N ALA A 715 6.47 -6.86 45.62
CA ALA A 715 6.21 -8.30 45.53
C ALA A 715 5.86 -8.73 44.09
N ASP A 716 5.06 -7.91 43.40
CA ASP A 716 4.66 -8.12 42.01
C ASP A 716 5.82 -7.83 41.03
N ASN A 717 6.85 -7.08 41.46
CA ASN A 717 8.01 -6.69 40.65
C ASN A 717 9.35 -7.01 41.36
N PRO A 718 9.80 -8.27 41.39
CA PRO A 718 11.01 -8.68 42.11
C PRO A 718 12.31 -8.01 41.64
N ASP A 719 12.38 -7.67 40.35
CA ASP A 719 13.50 -6.93 39.74
C ASP A 719 13.59 -5.50 40.29
N VAL A 720 12.44 -4.83 40.45
CA VAL A 720 12.36 -3.51 41.10
C VAL A 720 12.71 -3.62 42.58
N ALA A 721 12.27 -4.69 43.25
CA ALA A 721 12.65 -4.94 44.64
C ALA A 721 14.18 -5.04 44.81
N ALA A 722 14.85 -5.75 43.90
CA ALA A 722 16.31 -5.86 43.90
C ALA A 722 17.00 -4.51 43.62
N TYR A 723 16.48 -3.72 42.68
CA TYR A 723 16.97 -2.37 42.41
C TYR A 723 16.83 -1.47 43.65
N VAL A 724 15.64 -1.42 44.25
CA VAL A 724 15.38 -0.60 45.45
C VAL A 724 16.31 -1.02 46.60
N ASP A 725 16.55 -2.33 46.79
CA ASP A 725 17.44 -2.84 47.83
C ASP A 725 18.90 -2.42 47.63
N ALA A 726 19.36 -2.41 46.39
CA ALA A 726 20.73 -2.01 46.06
C ALA A 726 20.96 -0.49 46.17
N TYR A 727 19.90 0.32 46.11
CA TYR A 727 19.94 1.79 46.08
C TYR A 727 19.16 2.40 47.25
N LEU A 728 19.06 1.69 48.37
CA LEU A 728 18.29 2.11 49.55
C LEU A 728 18.66 3.50 50.05
N ASP A 729 19.94 3.87 49.98
CA ASP A 729 20.43 5.17 50.44
C ASP A 729 19.80 6.33 49.66
N ASP A 730 19.50 6.16 48.37
CA ASP A 730 18.82 7.15 47.53
C ASP A 730 17.36 7.36 47.96
N PHE A 731 16.79 6.38 48.67
CA PHE A 731 15.41 6.37 49.17
C PHE A 731 15.34 6.50 50.70
N LEU A 732 16.36 7.09 51.32
CA LEU A 732 16.46 7.30 52.76
C LEU A 732 16.35 6.00 53.60
N GLY A 733 16.87 4.90 53.06
CA GLY A 733 16.85 3.59 53.70
C GLY A 733 15.49 2.90 53.71
N SER A 734 14.51 3.37 52.92
CA SER A 734 13.13 2.88 52.95
C SER A 734 12.74 2.20 51.62
N ARG A 735 12.45 0.89 51.69
CA ARG A 735 11.94 0.13 50.54
C ARG A 735 10.62 0.69 50.00
N THR A 736 9.72 1.12 50.90
CA THR A 736 8.45 1.70 50.49
C THR A 736 8.61 3.04 49.80
N ASN A 737 9.64 3.83 50.16
CA ASN A 737 9.97 5.05 49.46
C ASN A 737 10.46 4.73 48.05
N GLY A 738 11.39 3.78 47.93
CA GLY A 738 11.88 3.30 46.63
C GLY A 738 10.77 2.72 45.74
N ALA A 739 9.78 2.04 46.32
CA ALA A 739 8.66 1.47 45.58
C ALA A 739 7.82 2.54 44.85
N ILE A 740 7.33 3.56 45.59
CA ILE A 740 6.54 4.64 44.98
C ILE A 740 7.41 5.50 44.06
N ALA A 741 8.66 5.76 44.45
CA ALA A 741 9.62 6.51 43.66
C ALA A 741 9.84 5.83 42.30
N HIS A 742 10.12 4.53 42.29
CA HIS A 742 10.28 3.76 41.07
C HIS A 742 9.02 3.79 40.20
N TYR A 743 7.84 3.58 40.79
CA TYR A 743 6.59 3.58 40.02
C TYR A 743 6.35 4.92 39.32
N VAL A 744 6.55 6.04 40.04
CA VAL A 744 6.38 7.40 39.51
C VAL A 744 7.44 7.76 38.46
N MET A 745 8.69 7.34 38.65
CA MET A 745 9.78 7.70 37.72
C MET A 745 9.86 6.84 36.46
N TYR A 746 9.50 5.56 36.57
CA TYR A 746 9.74 4.54 35.55
C TYR A 746 8.57 3.57 35.38
N GLY A 747 8.01 3.08 36.49
CA GLY A 747 7.09 1.93 36.46
C GLY A 747 5.84 2.15 35.61
N ALA A 748 5.27 3.36 35.62
CA ALA A 748 4.13 3.68 34.76
C ALA A 748 4.48 3.65 33.27
N ALA A 749 5.66 4.17 32.87
CA ALA A 749 6.13 4.12 31.48
C ALA A 749 6.48 2.69 31.04
N GLU A 750 6.99 1.88 31.96
CA GLU A 750 7.25 0.44 31.78
C GLU A 750 5.96 -0.43 31.81
N GLN A 751 4.77 0.19 31.82
CA GLN A 751 3.48 -0.49 31.87
C GLN A 751 3.26 -1.39 33.10
N ARG A 752 3.97 -1.13 34.20
CA ARG A 752 3.79 -1.89 35.45
C ARG A 752 2.48 -1.49 36.13
N THR A 753 1.79 -2.47 36.68
CA THR A 753 0.57 -2.21 37.45
C THR A 753 0.89 -1.78 38.88
N ALA A 754 0.14 -0.80 39.38
CA ALA A 754 0.19 -0.36 40.76
C ALA A 754 -1.22 -0.26 41.34
N TRP A 755 -1.28 -0.40 42.66
CA TRP A 755 -2.54 -0.50 43.39
C TRP A 755 -2.46 0.33 44.66
N ASN A 756 -3.62 0.81 45.12
CA ASN A 756 -3.73 1.35 46.46
C ASN A 756 -4.11 0.24 47.47
N LEU A 757 -4.02 0.56 48.76
CA LEU A 757 -4.34 -0.35 49.88
C LEU A 757 -5.81 -0.83 49.89
N SER A 758 -6.71 -0.19 49.15
CA SER A 758 -8.10 -0.65 48.98
C SER A 758 -8.27 -1.63 47.81
N GLY A 759 -7.20 -1.91 47.06
CA GLY A 759 -7.24 -2.78 45.89
C GLY A 759 -7.73 -2.09 44.62
N ALA A 760 -7.74 -0.75 44.55
CA ALA A 760 -8.02 -0.03 43.31
C ALA A 760 -6.72 0.23 42.54
N ARG A 761 -6.76 0.10 41.21
CA ARG A 761 -5.61 0.36 40.33
C ARG A 761 -5.27 1.85 40.34
N ILE A 762 -3.97 2.15 40.37
CA ILE A 762 -3.44 3.50 40.18
C ILE A 762 -3.00 3.58 38.71
N ASP A 763 -3.52 4.58 37.99
CA ASP A 763 -3.17 4.88 36.61
C ASP A 763 -2.75 6.35 36.50
N LEU A 764 -1.64 6.59 35.79
CA LEU A 764 -1.11 7.93 35.54
C LEU A 764 -1.63 8.54 34.24
N GLY A 765 -2.41 7.77 33.47
CA GLY A 765 -3.15 8.23 32.31
C GLY A 765 -4.13 9.37 32.62
N TYR A 766 -4.62 9.96 31.54
CA TYR A 766 -5.47 11.15 31.55
C TYR A 766 -6.39 11.20 30.35
N GLU A 767 -7.33 12.13 30.40
CA GLU A 767 -8.30 12.44 29.35
C GLU A 767 -8.52 13.95 29.34
N VAL A 768 -8.41 14.60 28.17
CA VAL A 768 -8.47 16.06 27.98
C VAL A 768 -9.27 16.49 26.76
#